data_AF-A0AA95IAZ4-F1
#
_entry.id   AF-A0AA95IAZ4-F1
#
_cell.length_a   1.000
_cell.length_b   1.000
_cell.length_c   1.000
_cell.angle_alpha   90.00
_cell.angle_beta   90.00
_cell.angle_gamma   90.00
#
_symmetry.space_group_name_H-M   'P 1'
#
loop_
_entity.id
_entity.type
_entity.pdbx_description
1 polymer ?
#
loop_
_entity_poly.entity_id
_entity_poly.type
_entity_poly.pdbx_seq_one_letter_code
_entity_poly.pdbx_strand_id
1 'polypeptide(L)'
;MLLGIGMFQGQAAHAETPAIAKTPGNGNPLMDHKLGADPFAMTYNGRVYLYMSSDAYEYDSSGKIKSNSFSNLNKVHVISSDDMVNWTDHGAIPVAGPNGIAKWASGSWAPAAAHKKINGQDKFFLYFSNSAGGLGVLTADSPIGPWTDPLGRALVTLNTPGVAGVVWLFDPAVLVDDNGTGYLYFGGGIPGGNNPTQQQWASPKTARVIKLSDDMIHTEGSAQVIDAPFFFEDSGIHKYNGKYYYSYCSNFGGNHPPGTPPPGEIAYMVSDNPMGPFTYVKSILKNPYEFFGVGGNNHHSIFSFNNKWYIAYHAQTVSKAILGDGLGYRSPHINELTYAGNGEINPIQGTMKGVSQIKNLNPYVRTEAETIAWQGGILTEAAQAPGGMVPSVNMNVTDIHNGDWIAVANADFGSNGATSFKANVASTVGGQIEIRLDSPTGQVIGTLQVNPTGGNQTWSLRETTVSRVTGVHHVYFMFKGANNQRLFNLDYWQFGTSTGGGQPSDIESGRVYTLKNEHSGLMIGIAGASTADGAQALQSNNFGATDHEWRVDSLNNGYYKLTNMRSGKVLGIENMSTANGAKAIQWNDNGTADHDWQFVPVGNGSYKILNRHSGKVLGVDSMSTTSGANIVQWDDNGTADHNWRFVFVR
;
A
#
# COMPACT_ATOMS: atom_id res chain seq x y z
N MET A 1 25.53 46.21 41.72
CA MET A 1 25.02 47.37 40.95
C MET A 1 23.86 46.86 40.12
N LEU A 2 22.66 47.40 40.34
CA LEU A 2 21.42 47.06 39.65
C LEU A 2 21.37 47.66 38.23
N LEU A 3 20.43 47.14 37.42
CA LEU A 3 19.88 47.61 36.12
C LEU A 3 20.51 46.94 34.88
N GLY A 4 19.75 46.42 33.91
CA GLY A 4 18.31 46.46 33.70
C GLY A 4 17.90 45.61 32.48
N ILE A 5 16.61 45.28 32.49
CA ILE A 5 15.87 44.36 31.62
C ILE A 5 15.85 44.82 30.16
N GLY A 6 15.96 43.84 29.25
CA GLY A 6 15.55 43.95 27.85
C GLY A 6 15.08 42.58 27.36
N MET A 7 13.78 42.32 27.48
CA MET A 7 13.13 41.13 26.95
C MET A 7 13.29 41.08 25.42
N PHE A 8 13.89 40.00 24.93
CA PHE A 8 13.42 39.35 23.71
C PHE A 8 13.18 37.88 24.07
N GLN A 9 11.92 37.57 24.39
CA GLN A 9 11.43 36.20 24.25
C GLN A 9 11.37 35.91 22.74
N GLY A 10 12.51 35.53 22.17
CA GLY A 10 12.51 34.72 20.96
C GLY A 10 12.05 33.33 21.36
N GLN A 11 10.90 32.91 20.85
CA GLN A 11 10.43 31.53 20.91
C GLN A 11 11.61 30.59 20.60
N ALA A 12 12.04 29.80 21.57
CA ALA A 12 12.77 28.58 21.25
C ALA A 12 11.74 27.66 20.58
N ALA A 13 11.64 27.75 19.25
CA ALA A 13 11.07 26.69 18.45
C ALA A 13 11.85 25.42 18.82
N HIS A 14 11.20 24.49 19.52
CA HIS A 14 11.80 23.20 19.85
C HIS A 14 12.26 22.54 18.54
N ALA A 15 13.50 22.02 18.54
CA ALA A 15 14.12 21.43 17.36
C ALA A 15 13.32 20.20 16.91
N GLU A 16 13.06 20.12 15.61
CA GLU A 16 12.39 19.00 14.97
C GLU A 16 13.26 17.74 15.04
N THR A 17 12.63 16.57 15.17
CA THR A 17 13.36 15.30 15.14
C THR A 17 13.97 15.09 13.75
N PRO A 18 15.30 14.86 13.64
CA PRO A 18 15.93 14.67 12.33
C PRO A 18 15.48 13.36 11.68
N ALA A 19 15.38 13.35 10.35
CA ALA A 19 15.26 12.11 9.58
C ALA A 19 16.53 11.27 9.75
N ILE A 20 16.39 9.95 9.77
CA ILE A 20 17.49 9.02 10.11
C ILE A 20 18.41 8.83 8.91
N ALA A 21 17.87 8.31 7.79
CA ALA A 21 18.65 7.97 6.60
C ALA A 21 17.97 8.46 5.32
N LYS A 22 16.65 8.40 5.24
CA LYS A 22 15.87 8.88 4.10
C LYS A 22 15.53 10.34 4.31
N THR A 23 16.48 11.22 4.03
CA THR A 23 16.30 12.67 4.19
C THR A 23 15.41 13.24 3.08
N PRO A 24 14.66 14.34 3.33
CA PRO A 24 13.84 14.99 2.32
C PRO A 24 14.56 15.22 0.98
N GLY A 25 13.89 14.87 -0.11
CA GLY A 25 14.43 14.91 -1.47
C GLY A 25 15.13 13.62 -1.93
N ASN A 26 15.41 12.68 -1.04
CA ASN A 26 15.94 11.35 -1.38
C ASN A 26 14.82 10.30 -1.46
N GLY A 27 14.93 9.37 -2.42
CA GLY A 27 14.04 8.22 -2.56
C GLY A 27 14.50 6.97 -1.81
N ASN A 28 15.79 6.89 -1.43
CA ASN A 28 16.38 5.75 -0.74
C ASN A 28 16.94 6.11 0.66
N PRO A 29 16.95 5.15 1.61
CA PRO A 29 16.22 3.87 1.55
C PRO A 29 14.71 4.11 1.44
N LEU A 30 13.91 3.13 1.04
CA LEU A 30 12.48 3.37 0.76
C LEU A 30 11.69 3.71 2.03
N MET A 31 12.15 3.22 3.17
CA MET A 31 11.67 3.53 4.51
C MET A 31 12.86 3.53 5.50
N ASP A 32 12.75 4.29 6.58
CA ASP A 32 13.76 4.32 7.65
C ASP A 32 13.19 4.34 9.07
N HIS A 33 11.86 4.30 9.24
CA HIS A 33 11.20 4.01 10.52
C HIS A 33 11.23 2.51 10.87
N LYS A 34 11.55 1.65 9.90
CA LYS A 34 11.71 0.20 10.02
C LYS A 34 12.82 -0.30 9.10
N LEU A 35 13.32 -1.49 9.41
CA LEU A 35 14.23 -2.25 8.55
C LEU A 35 13.45 -3.18 7.61
N GLY A 36 14.14 -3.65 6.58
CA GLY A 36 13.58 -4.56 5.58
C GLY A 36 14.69 -5.08 4.70
N ALA A 37 14.81 -6.40 4.61
CA ALA A 37 15.83 -7.06 3.83
C ALA A 37 15.24 -7.89 2.70
N ASP A 38 16.11 -8.40 1.84
CA ASP A 38 15.77 -9.33 0.76
C ASP A 38 14.51 -8.91 -0.04
N PRO A 39 14.52 -7.70 -0.65
CA PRO A 39 13.31 -7.12 -1.21
C PRO A 39 12.91 -7.79 -2.52
N PHE A 40 11.67 -8.26 -2.58
CA PHE A 40 11.05 -8.77 -3.81
C PHE A 40 9.87 -7.90 -4.25
N ALA A 41 9.92 -7.40 -5.47
CA ALA A 41 8.91 -6.53 -6.03
C ALA A 41 7.85 -7.30 -6.84
N MET A 42 6.58 -6.98 -6.61
CA MET A 42 5.44 -7.41 -7.45
C MET A 42 4.66 -6.18 -7.86
N THR A 43 4.37 -6.04 -9.16
CA THR A 43 3.50 -4.96 -9.64
C THR A 43 2.08 -5.47 -9.83
N TYR A 44 1.10 -4.68 -9.41
CA TYR A 44 -0.31 -5.04 -9.51
C TYR A 44 -1.18 -3.78 -9.47
N ASN A 45 -2.12 -3.66 -10.42
CA ASN A 45 -3.12 -2.58 -10.50
C ASN A 45 -2.57 -1.17 -10.22
N GLY A 46 -1.48 -0.80 -10.92
CA GLY A 46 -0.91 0.55 -10.84
C GLY A 46 -0.10 0.83 -9.58
N ARG A 47 0.24 -0.20 -8.80
CA ARG A 47 1.15 -0.11 -7.64
C ARG A 47 2.29 -1.11 -7.77
N VAL A 48 3.40 -0.81 -7.13
CA VAL A 48 4.47 -1.75 -6.80
C VAL A 48 4.37 -2.11 -5.31
N TYR A 49 4.44 -3.40 -5.01
CA TYR A 49 4.50 -3.96 -3.65
C TYR A 49 5.88 -4.56 -3.44
N LEU A 50 6.54 -4.23 -2.34
CA LEU A 50 7.81 -4.83 -1.92
C LEU A 50 7.57 -5.69 -0.69
N TYR A 51 7.94 -6.97 -0.80
CA TYR A 51 7.95 -7.96 0.27
C TYR A 51 9.38 -8.12 0.77
N MET A 52 9.59 -8.11 2.08
CA MET A 52 10.92 -8.09 2.67
C MET A 52 11.02 -9.02 3.87
N SER A 53 12.17 -9.68 4.03
CA SER A 53 12.55 -10.32 5.29
C SER A 53 12.47 -9.30 6.44
N SER A 54 11.90 -9.72 7.58
CA SER A 54 11.66 -8.87 8.74
C SER A 54 12.92 -8.64 9.60
N ASP A 55 13.96 -8.04 9.00
CA ASP A 55 15.15 -7.60 9.74
C ASP A 55 14.71 -6.73 10.93
N ALA A 56 15.26 -7.00 12.11
CA ALA A 56 14.97 -6.27 13.34
C ALA A 56 16.18 -6.37 14.28
N TYR A 57 16.49 -5.27 14.98
CA TYR A 57 17.62 -5.23 15.90
C TYR A 57 17.56 -6.35 16.94
N GLU A 58 18.70 -6.98 17.15
CA GLU A 58 18.90 -7.97 18.20
C GLU A 58 19.77 -7.35 19.28
N TYR A 59 19.48 -7.73 20.52
CA TYR A 59 20.16 -7.19 21.69
C TYR A 59 20.90 -8.31 22.42
N ASP A 60 22.09 -8.00 22.92
CA ASP A 60 22.76 -8.86 23.88
C ASP A 60 22.12 -8.75 25.27
N SER A 61 22.64 -9.52 26.24
CA SER A 61 22.11 -9.53 27.61
C SER A 61 22.22 -8.20 28.35
N SER A 62 23.02 -7.25 27.84
CA SER A 62 23.16 -5.90 28.40
C SER A 62 22.22 -4.88 27.75
N GLY A 63 21.46 -5.28 26.73
CA GLY A 63 20.59 -4.39 25.96
C GLY A 63 21.33 -3.62 24.87
N LYS A 64 22.56 -4.00 24.52
CA LYS A 64 23.30 -3.40 23.40
C LYS A 64 22.97 -4.13 22.10
N ILE A 65 22.81 -3.38 21.02
CA ILE A 65 22.63 -3.95 19.68
C ILE A 65 23.86 -4.79 19.32
N LYS A 66 23.63 -6.04 18.91
CA LYS A 66 24.65 -6.98 18.41
C LYS A 66 24.48 -7.20 16.91
N SER A 67 25.37 -7.98 16.27
CA SER A 67 25.23 -8.32 14.85
C SER A 67 23.95 -9.12 14.58
N ASN A 68 23.35 -8.89 13.41
CA ASN A 68 22.19 -9.63 12.94
C ASN A 68 22.54 -11.12 12.82
N SER A 69 21.77 -11.99 13.49
CA SER A 69 21.90 -13.45 13.40
C SER A 69 20.74 -14.09 12.63
N PHE A 70 19.86 -13.27 12.06
CA PHE A 70 18.65 -13.65 11.34
C PHE A 70 17.57 -14.30 12.23
N SER A 71 17.72 -14.24 13.56
CA SER A 71 16.80 -14.87 14.51
C SER A 71 15.38 -14.30 14.49
N ASN A 72 15.24 -13.04 14.03
CA ASN A 72 13.96 -12.33 13.93
C ASN A 72 13.26 -12.51 12.57
N LEU A 73 13.86 -13.23 11.61
CA LEU A 73 13.32 -13.40 10.26
C LEU A 73 12.20 -14.46 10.19
N ASN A 74 11.08 -14.18 10.86
CA ASN A 74 9.88 -15.03 10.91
C ASN A 74 8.61 -14.33 10.39
N LYS A 75 8.73 -13.08 9.93
CA LYS A 75 7.68 -12.31 9.28
C LYS A 75 8.13 -11.82 7.92
N VAL A 76 7.19 -11.32 7.14
CA VAL A 76 7.44 -10.59 5.89
C VAL A 76 6.88 -9.18 6.01
N HIS A 77 7.74 -8.16 5.95
CA HIS A 77 7.31 -6.76 5.86
C HIS A 77 6.80 -6.46 4.46
N VAL A 78 5.75 -5.65 4.35
CA VAL A 78 5.20 -5.25 3.05
C VAL A 78 5.02 -3.73 2.99
N ILE A 79 5.56 -3.11 1.94
CA ILE A 79 5.28 -1.70 1.60
C ILE A 79 4.78 -1.61 0.16
N SER A 80 4.06 -0.54 -0.19
CA SER A 80 3.66 -0.30 -1.57
C SER A 80 3.69 1.16 -1.97
N SER A 81 3.86 1.42 -3.27
CA SER A 81 3.80 2.77 -3.83
C SER A 81 3.19 2.75 -5.23
N ASP A 82 2.55 3.84 -5.63
CA ASP A 82 2.18 4.14 -7.02
C ASP A 82 3.04 5.24 -7.65
N ASP A 83 4.02 5.76 -6.92
CA ASP A 83 4.84 6.90 -7.34
C ASP A 83 6.34 6.80 -7.05
N MET A 84 6.79 5.70 -6.42
CA MET A 84 8.17 5.36 -6.06
C MET A 84 8.77 6.17 -4.91
N VAL A 85 8.04 7.12 -4.31
CA VAL A 85 8.55 7.99 -3.25
C VAL A 85 7.71 7.90 -1.97
N ASN A 86 6.39 8.00 -2.10
CA ASN A 86 5.44 7.81 -1.02
C ASN A 86 5.16 6.30 -0.86
N TRP A 87 5.54 5.72 0.27
CA TRP A 87 5.38 4.30 0.56
C TRP A 87 4.35 4.09 1.65
N THR A 88 3.29 3.34 1.35
CA THR A 88 2.32 2.85 2.34
C THR A 88 2.88 1.61 3.02
N ASP A 89 3.03 1.65 4.34
CA ASP A 89 3.43 0.49 5.18
C ASP A 89 2.22 -0.40 5.47
N HIS A 90 2.26 -1.66 5.04
CA HIS A 90 1.19 -2.65 5.26
C HIS A 90 1.48 -3.57 6.46
N GLY A 91 2.48 -3.23 7.26
CA GLY A 91 2.88 -3.99 8.43
C GLY A 91 3.66 -5.26 8.08
N ALA A 92 3.42 -6.30 8.87
CA ALA A 92 4.17 -7.54 8.82
C ALA A 92 3.24 -8.75 8.76
N ILE A 93 3.42 -9.59 7.74
CA ILE A 93 2.73 -10.87 7.61
C ILE A 93 3.37 -11.85 8.61
N PRO A 94 2.61 -12.43 9.56
CA PRO A 94 3.12 -13.42 10.50
C PRO A 94 3.27 -14.79 9.84
N VAL A 95 4.31 -14.97 9.02
CA VAL A 95 4.48 -16.18 8.21
C VAL A 95 4.83 -17.39 9.06
N ALA A 96 5.91 -17.33 9.85
CA ALA A 96 6.50 -18.50 10.51
C ALA A 96 6.38 -18.44 12.05
N GLY A 97 6.53 -19.60 12.69
CA GLY A 97 6.51 -19.78 14.15
C GLY A 97 5.17 -20.26 14.71
N PRO A 98 5.09 -20.47 16.04
CA PRO A 98 3.91 -21.08 16.69
C PRO A 98 2.60 -20.31 16.49
N ASN A 99 2.71 -18.99 16.35
CA ASN A 99 1.60 -18.07 16.10
C ASN A 99 1.55 -17.59 14.64
N GLY A 100 2.39 -18.16 13.78
CA GLY A 100 2.44 -17.84 12.35
C GLY A 100 1.43 -18.65 11.54
N ILE A 101 1.23 -18.22 10.29
CA ILE A 101 0.34 -18.85 9.32
C ILE A 101 0.85 -20.25 8.94
N ALA A 102 2.15 -20.35 8.62
CA ALA A 102 2.86 -21.60 8.33
C ALA A 102 3.46 -22.18 9.62
N LYS A 103 2.63 -22.91 10.38
CA LYS A 103 3.01 -23.48 11.70
C LYS A 103 4.19 -24.44 11.68
N TRP A 104 4.50 -25.01 10.51
CA TRP A 104 5.61 -25.94 10.31
C TRP A 104 6.95 -25.23 10.09
N ALA A 105 6.94 -23.93 9.78
CA ALA A 105 8.15 -23.15 9.49
C ALA A 105 8.64 -22.40 10.74
N SER A 106 9.96 -22.27 10.87
CA SER A 106 10.64 -21.49 11.91
C SER A 106 11.16 -20.13 11.40
N GLY A 107 11.38 -20.00 10.09
CA GLY A 107 11.77 -18.75 9.44
C GLY A 107 10.98 -18.50 8.15
N SER A 108 11.03 -17.26 7.68
CA SER A 108 10.40 -16.81 6.43
C SER A 108 11.31 -15.84 5.69
N TRP A 109 12.48 -16.32 5.29
CA TRP A 109 13.55 -15.53 4.68
C TRP A 109 13.29 -15.35 3.17
N ALA A 110 13.77 -14.24 2.62
CA ALA A 110 13.82 -13.96 1.18
C ALA A 110 12.48 -14.25 0.48
N PRO A 111 11.44 -13.43 0.72
CA PRO A 111 10.15 -13.67 0.11
C PRO A 111 10.21 -13.53 -1.41
N ALA A 112 9.36 -14.26 -2.12
CA ALA A 112 9.05 -13.99 -3.53
C ALA A 112 7.54 -13.94 -3.73
N ALA A 113 7.06 -13.01 -4.55
CA ALA A 113 5.63 -12.80 -4.72
C ALA A 113 5.21 -12.82 -6.19
N ALA A 114 4.07 -13.44 -6.47
CA ALA A 114 3.45 -13.42 -7.79
C ALA A 114 1.93 -13.32 -7.67
N HIS A 115 1.29 -12.89 -8.75
CA HIS A 115 -0.14 -13.04 -8.92
C HIS A 115 -0.43 -13.80 -10.22
N LYS A 116 -1.52 -14.57 -10.21
CA LYS A 116 -2.03 -15.28 -11.40
C LYS A 116 -3.55 -15.26 -11.37
N LYS A 117 -4.16 -15.06 -12.54
CA LYS A 117 -5.61 -15.21 -12.68
C LYS A 117 -5.96 -16.70 -12.74
N ILE A 118 -6.73 -17.17 -11.76
CA ILE A 118 -7.20 -18.55 -11.66
C ILE A 118 -8.73 -18.50 -11.59
N ASN A 119 -9.40 -19.18 -12.52
CA ASN A 119 -10.87 -19.18 -12.62
C ASN A 119 -11.48 -17.77 -12.68
N GLY A 120 -10.83 -16.85 -13.40
CA GLY A 120 -11.28 -15.47 -13.57
C GLY A 120 -10.99 -14.52 -12.40
N GLN A 121 -10.44 -15.02 -11.29
CA GLN A 121 -10.07 -14.22 -10.12
C GLN A 121 -8.55 -14.08 -10.01
N ASP A 122 -8.06 -12.89 -9.68
CA ASP A 122 -6.67 -12.69 -9.31
C ASP A 122 -6.39 -13.37 -7.96
N LYS A 123 -5.36 -14.22 -7.94
CA LYS A 123 -4.85 -14.89 -6.74
C LYS A 123 -3.39 -14.50 -6.53
N PHE A 124 -2.99 -14.36 -5.29
CA PHE A 124 -1.65 -13.93 -4.88
C PHE A 124 -0.93 -15.04 -4.15
N PHE A 125 0.36 -15.18 -4.43
CA PHE A 125 1.22 -16.23 -3.91
C PHE A 125 2.46 -15.60 -3.29
N LEU A 126 2.74 -15.96 -2.03
CA LEU A 126 3.93 -15.53 -1.31
C LEU A 126 4.78 -16.76 -0.98
N TYR A 127 5.88 -16.90 -1.69
CA TYR A 127 6.90 -17.90 -1.44
C TYR A 127 7.88 -17.38 -0.40
N PHE A 128 8.47 -18.27 0.40
CA PHE A 128 9.45 -17.92 1.42
C PHE A 128 10.36 -19.11 1.73
N SER A 129 11.53 -18.83 2.29
CA SER A 129 12.48 -19.86 2.73
C SER A 129 12.34 -20.11 4.23
N ASN A 130 12.17 -21.38 4.62
CA ASN A 130 12.29 -21.78 6.01
C ASN A 130 13.77 -21.97 6.36
N SER A 131 14.44 -20.86 6.66
CA SER A 131 15.91 -20.79 6.67
C SER A 131 16.48 -21.38 5.37
N ALA A 132 17.45 -22.30 5.43
CA ALA A 132 18.04 -22.95 4.26
C ALA A 132 17.49 -24.36 3.99
N GLY A 133 16.35 -24.75 4.59
CA GLY A 133 15.87 -26.14 4.64
C GLY A 133 14.72 -26.49 3.68
N GLY A 134 14.08 -25.51 3.07
CA GLY A 134 12.91 -25.72 2.21
C GLY A 134 12.11 -24.46 1.94
N LEU A 135 11.29 -24.51 0.90
CA LEU A 135 10.49 -23.37 0.44
C LEU A 135 9.01 -23.60 0.76
N GLY A 136 8.35 -22.61 1.34
CA GLY A 136 6.90 -22.57 1.56
C GLY A 136 6.18 -21.70 0.54
N VAL A 137 4.85 -21.77 0.53
CA VAL A 137 3.97 -20.87 -0.23
C VAL A 137 2.73 -20.56 0.59
N LEU A 138 2.34 -19.28 0.64
CA LEU A 138 1.05 -18.81 1.15
C LEU A 138 0.21 -18.27 0.00
N THR A 139 -1.12 -18.25 0.20
CA THR A 139 -2.09 -17.74 -0.79
C THR A 139 -2.96 -16.63 -0.20
N ALA A 140 -3.38 -15.69 -1.04
CA ALA A 140 -4.30 -14.62 -0.69
C ALA A 140 -5.17 -14.16 -1.88
N ASP A 141 -6.23 -13.42 -1.58
CA ASP A 141 -7.12 -12.78 -2.56
C ASP A 141 -6.80 -11.29 -2.77
N SER A 142 -5.79 -10.77 -2.07
CA SER A 142 -5.25 -9.44 -2.25
C SER A 142 -3.72 -9.47 -2.09
N PRO A 143 -2.98 -8.48 -2.62
CA PRO A 143 -1.52 -8.43 -2.50
C PRO A 143 -1.02 -8.27 -1.06
N ILE A 144 -1.91 -7.92 -0.11
CA ILE A 144 -1.57 -7.70 1.30
C ILE A 144 -2.30 -8.67 2.24
N GLY A 145 -2.98 -9.69 1.70
CA GLY A 145 -3.67 -10.70 2.49
C GLY A 145 -5.19 -10.53 2.59
N PRO A 146 -5.86 -11.21 3.55
CA PRO A 146 -5.25 -12.10 4.53
C PRO A 146 -4.65 -13.34 3.85
N TRP A 147 -3.60 -13.90 4.46
CA TRP A 147 -2.81 -15.00 3.90
C TRP A 147 -3.19 -16.33 4.54
N THR A 148 -3.19 -17.40 3.73
CA THR A 148 -3.46 -18.78 4.15
C THR A 148 -2.31 -19.69 3.73
N ASP A 149 -1.92 -20.65 4.58
CA ASP A 149 -1.05 -21.77 4.20
C ASP A 149 -1.93 -22.90 3.63
N PRO A 150 -1.94 -23.13 2.31
CA PRO A 150 -2.79 -24.15 1.71
C PRO A 150 -2.20 -25.57 1.82
N LEU A 151 -0.91 -25.71 2.15
CA LEU A 151 -0.21 -27.00 2.13
C LEU A 151 0.01 -27.59 3.52
N GLY A 152 0.21 -26.74 4.53
CA GLY A 152 0.61 -27.16 5.88
C GLY A 152 2.00 -27.80 5.95
N ARG A 153 2.81 -27.63 4.88
CA ARG A 153 4.17 -28.17 4.72
C ARG A 153 4.94 -27.37 3.66
N ALA A 154 6.25 -27.64 3.55
CA ALA A 154 7.06 -27.11 2.46
C ALA A 154 6.55 -27.55 1.07
N LEU A 155 6.59 -26.62 0.12
CA LEU A 155 6.38 -26.82 -1.31
C LEU A 155 7.56 -27.54 -1.94
N VAL A 156 8.78 -27.07 -1.66
CA VAL A 156 10.03 -27.65 -2.17
C VAL A 156 10.91 -28.11 -1.02
N THR A 157 11.44 -29.34 -1.12
CA THR A 157 12.37 -29.94 -0.15
C THR A 157 13.56 -30.55 -0.90
N LEU A 158 14.58 -31.02 -0.17
CA LEU A 158 15.71 -31.76 -0.77
C LEU A 158 15.28 -33.07 -1.46
N ASN A 159 14.09 -33.60 -1.15
CA ASN A 159 13.53 -34.79 -1.78
C ASN A 159 12.71 -34.46 -3.05
N THR A 160 12.46 -33.19 -3.34
CA THR A 160 11.80 -32.80 -4.59
C THR A 160 12.67 -33.20 -5.79
N PRO A 161 12.11 -33.82 -6.85
CA PRO A 161 12.90 -34.31 -7.98
C PRO A 161 13.81 -33.23 -8.58
N GLY A 162 15.09 -33.54 -8.77
CA GLY A 162 16.10 -32.62 -9.32
C GLY A 162 16.73 -31.65 -8.32
N VAL A 163 16.28 -31.61 -7.05
CA VAL A 163 16.80 -30.69 -6.02
C VAL A 163 18.05 -31.24 -5.30
N ALA A 164 18.32 -32.55 -5.41
CA ALA A 164 19.54 -33.14 -4.86
C ALA A 164 20.79 -32.34 -5.30
N GLY A 165 21.70 -32.09 -4.34
CA GLY A 165 22.93 -31.33 -4.55
C GLY A 165 22.83 -29.82 -4.30
N VAL A 166 21.64 -29.26 -4.05
CA VAL A 166 21.50 -27.90 -3.51
C VAL A 166 22.04 -27.86 -2.07
N VAL A 167 22.91 -26.89 -1.75
CA VAL A 167 23.54 -26.76 -0.41
C VAL A 167 22.65 -25.96 0.52
N TRP A 168 22.19 -24.79 0.08
CA TRP A 168 21.19 -23.97 0.78
C TRP A 168 19.92 -23.92 -0.05
N LEU A 169 18.83 -24.52 0.45
CA LEU A 169 17.54 -24.54 -0.24
C LEU A 169 16.70 -23.34 0.21
N PHE A 170 17.00 -22.18 -0.38
CA PHE A 170 16.41 -20.88 -0.03
C PHE A 170 16.31 -19.94 -1.25
N ASP A 171 16.10 -18.66 -0.99
CA ASP A 171 16.08 -17.54 -1.93
C ASP A 171 15.25 -17.81 -3.18
N PRO A 172 13.92 -18.02 -3.00
CA PRO A 172 13.01 -18.20 -4.11
C PRO A 172 12.96 -16.95 -4.98
N ALA A 173 12.80 -17.16 -6.28
CA ALA A 173 12.32 -16.20 -7.26
C ALA A 173 11.21 -16.84 -8.07
N VAL A 174 10.16 -16.10 -8.38
CA VAL A 174 9.00 -16.62 -9.13
C VAL A 174 8.77 -15.83 -10.41
N LEU A 175 8.50 -16.55 -11.49
CA LEU A 175 8.03 -15.99 -12.77
C LEU A 175 6.67 -16.60 -13.10
N VAL A 176 5.68 -15.76 -13.38
CA VAL A 176 4.48 -16.14 -14.14
C VAL A 176 4.69 -15.63 -15.55
N ASP A 177 4.96 -16.55 -16.49
CA ASP A 177 5.23 -16.21 -17.88
C ASP A 177 3.96 -15.71 -18.60
N ASP A 178 4.12 -15.09 -19.77
CA ASP A 178 3.01 -14.47 -20.52
C ASP A 178 1.90 -15.48 -20.88
N ASN A 179 2.24 -16.78 -20.97
CA ASN A 179 1.28 -17.85 -21.21
C ASN A 179 0.58 -18.37 -19.93
N GLY A 180 0.86 -17.77 -18.78
CA GLY A 180 0.33 -18.15 -17.46
C GLY A 180 1.11 -19.26 -16.74
N THR A 181 2.17 -19.82 -17.32
CA THR A 181 2.97 -20.87 -16.68
C THR A 181 3.84 -20.29 -15.58
N GLY A 182 3.81 -20.91 -14.39
CA GLY A 182 4.66 -20.55 -13.27
C GLY A 182 6.02 -21.27 -13.30
N TYR A 183 7.07 -20.58 -12.89
CA TYR A 183 8.40 -21.13 -12.66
C TYR A 183 8.98 -20.61 -11.35
N LEU A 184 9.60 -21.49 -10.58
CA LEU A 184 10.25 -21.16 -9.32
C LEU A 184 11.76 -21.42 -9.44
N TYR A 185 12.56 -20.41 -9.15
CA TYR A 185 14.02 -20.41 -9.14
C TYR A 185 14.50 -20.34 -7.71
N PHE A 186 15.53 -21.07 -7.34
CA PHE A 186 15.99 -21.14 -5.95
C PHE A 186 17.35 -21.81 -5.83
N GLY A 187 17.86 -21.85 -4.60
CA GLY A 187 19.05 -22.58 -4.22
C GLY A 187 20.20 -21.65 -3.88
N GLY A 188 21.31 -22.25 -3.48
CA GLY A 188 22.47 -21.50 -3.02
C GLY A 188 23.48 -22.37 -2.33
N GLY A 189 24.49 -21.70 -1.79
CA GLY A 189 25.60 -22.28 -1.07
C GLY A 189 26.61 -22.95 -1.99
N ILE A 190 27.76 -23.25 -1.39
CA ILE A 190 28.94 -23.75 -2.09
C ILE A 190 29.25 -25.16 -1.57
N PRO A 191 29.34 -26.17 -2.45
CA PRO A 191 29.69 -27.53 -2.03
C PRO A 191 31.16 -27.59 -1.58
N GLY A 192 31.50 -28.57 -0.72
CA GLY A 192 32.86 -28.74 -0.19
C GLY A 192 33.06 -28.27 1.26
N GLY A 193 31.99 -27.87 1.94
CA GLY A 193 32.03 -27.49 3.35
C GLY A 193 32.90 -26.26 3.58
N ASN A 194 33.78 -26.29 4.60
CA ASN A 194 34.59 -25.14 4.98
C ASN A 194 35.75 -24.85 4.01
N ASN A 195 36.10 -25.77 3.12
CA ASN A 195 37.22 -25.61 2.18
C ASN A 195 36.83 -26.00 0.74
N PRO A 196 35.92 -25.26 0.06
CA PRO A 196 35.59 -25.55 -1.32
C PRO A 196 36.80 -25.39 -2.24
N THR A 197 36.91 -26.29 -3.22
CA THR A 197 37.92 -26.19 -4.28
C THR A 197 37.60 -25.04 -5.23
N GLN A 198 38.60 -24.58 -6.00
CA GLN A 198 38.39 -23.55 -7.03
C GLN A 198 37.28 -23.92 -8.03
N GLN A 199 37.13 -25.20 -8.37
CA GLN A 199 36.07 -25.65 -9.26
C GLN A 199 34.68 -25.56 -8.61
N GLN A 200 34.58 -25.85 -7.32
CA GLN A 200 33.33 -25.71 -6.56
C GLN A 200 32.95 -24.24 -6.35
N TRP A 201 33.92 -23.34 -6.19
CA TRP A 201 33.68 -21.90 -6.20
C TRP A 201 33.18 -21.43 -7.58
N ALA A 202 33.84 -21.85 -8.66
CA ALA A 202 33.55 -21.39 -10.02
C ALA A 202 32.25 -21.94 -10.60
N SER A 203 31.87 -23.17 -10.25
CA SER A 203 30.64 -23.84 -10.73
C SER A 203 30.01 -24.63 -9.56
N PRO A 204 29.33 -23.95 -8.63
CA PRO A 204 28.70 -24.59 -7.47
C PRO A 204 27.59 -25.57 -7.86
N LYS A 205 26.90 -25.29 -8.98
CA LYS A 205 25.74 -26.07 -9.48
C LYS A 205 24.64 -26.26 -8.44
N THR A 206 24.43 -25.23 -7.62
CA THR A 206 23.41 -25.21 -6.55
C THR A 206 22.18 -24.39 -6.88
N ALA A 207 22.15 -23.64 -8.00
CA ALA A 207 20.94 -22.99 -8.51
C ALA A 207 20.02 -23.98 -9.21
N ARG A 208 18.71 -23.80 -9.07
CA ARG A 208 17.66 -24.62 -9.67
C ARG A 208 16.55 -23.77 -10.26
N VAL A 209 15.87 -24.32 -11.25
CA VAL A 209 14.55 -23.88 -11.73
C VAL A 209 13.61 -25.07 -11.82
N ILE A 210 12.38 -24.93 -11.36
CA ILE A 210 11.33 -25.94 -11.50
C ILE A 210 10.04 -25.30 -12.02
N LYS A 211 9.31 -26.04 -12.84
CA LYS A 211 7.98 -25.62 -13.30
C LYS A 211 6.97 -25.75 -12.16
N LEU A 212 6.08 -24.79 -12.02
CA LEU A 212 4.92 -24.86 -11.12
C LEU A 212 3.70 -25.38 -11.88
N SER A 213 2.83 -26.07 -11.15
CA SER A 213 1.50 -26.43 -11.64
C SER A 213 0.63 -25.19 -11.81
N ASP A 214 -0.49 -25.32 -12.52
CA ASP A 214 -1.36 -24.18 -12.83
C ASP A 214 -1.91 -23.47 -11.58
N ASP A 215 -2.03 -24.18 -10.47
CA ASP A 215 -2.46 -23.65 -9.17
C ASP A 215 -1.39 -22.86 -8.42
N MET A 216 -0.15 -22.83 -8.93
CA MET A 216 1.02 -22.16 -8.35
C MET A 216 1.46 -22.70 -6.96
N ILE A 217 0.83 -23.75 -6.43
CA ILE A 217 1.08 -24.34 -5.11
C ILE A 217 1.57 -25.80 -5.18
N HIS A 218 1.85 -26.30 -6.38
CA HIS A 218 2.51 -27.59 -6.64
C HIS A 218 3.60 -27.45 -7.70
N THR A 219 4.55 -28.39 -7.75
CA THR A 219 5.59 -28.45 -8.77
C THR A 219 5.28 -29.50 -9.84
N GLU A 220 5.76 -29.28 -11.06
CA GLU A 220 5.64 -30.22 -12.18
C GLU A 220 7.03 -30.68 -12.66
N GLY A 221 7.17 -31.98 -12.88
CA GLY A 221 8.42 -32.57 -13.37
C GLY A 221 9.55 -32.51 -12.33
N SER A 222 10.77 -32.29 -12.81
CA SER A 222 11.99 -32.21 -12.01
C SER A 222 12.66 -30.85 -12.15
N ALA A 223 13.25 -30.36 -11.07
CA ALA A 223 14.10 -29.17 -11.10
C ALA A 223 15.30 -29.38 -12.04
N GLN A 224 15.66 -28.34 -12.78
CA GLN A 224 16.82 -28.30 -13.66
C GLN A 224 17.92 -27.46 -13.02
N VAL A 225 19.18 -27.88 -13.20
CA VAL A 225 20.35 -27.15 -12.74
C VAL A 225 20.57 -25.92 -13.60
N ILE A 226 20.75 -24.76 -12.98
CA ILE A 226 21.32 -23.59 -13.64
C ILE A 226 22.80 -23.54 -13.26
N ASP A 227 23.69 -23.73 -14.23
CA ASP A 227 25.14 -23.67 -14.01
C ASP A 227 25.64 -22.22 -14.05
N ALA A 228 25.18 -21.44 -13.08
CA ALA A 228 25.56 -20.04 -12.93
C ALA A 228 27.00 -19.91 -12.39
N PRO A 229 27.91 -19.22 -13.11
CA PRO A 229 29.31 -19.14 -12.71
C PRO A 229 29.43 -18.37 -11.40
N PHE A 230 30.16 -18.93 -10.43
CA PHE A 230 30.33 -18.35 -9.11
C PHE A 230 29.02 -18.03 -8.37
N PHE A 231 27.96 -18.83 -8.58
CA PHE A 231 26.69 -18.65 -7.87
C PHE A 231 26.85 -18.67 -6.34
N PHE A 232 26.01 -17.92 -5.62
CA PHE A 232 25.96 -17.94 -4.15
C PHE A 232 24.54 -18.11 -3.63
N GLU A 233 23.67 -17.17 -3.97
CA GLU A 233 22.30 -17.01 -3.46
C GLU A 233 21.52 -16.02 -4.34
N ASP A 234 20.36 -15.52 -3.85
CA ASP A 234 19.62 -14.40 -4.45
C ASP A 234 19.19 -14.67 -5.90
N SER A 235 18.47 -15.77 -6.13
CA SER A 235 17.92 -16.01 -7.46
C SER A 235 16.95 -14.89 -7.84
N GLY A 236 17.13 -14.36 -9.05
CA GLY A 236 16.25 -13.38 -9.67
C GLY A 236 15.85 -13.84 -11.08
N ILE A 237 14.64 -13.49 -11.50
CA ILE A 237 14.16 -13.78 -12.86
C ILE A 237 13.28 -12.64 -13.35
N HIS A 238 13.51 -12.20 -14.57
CA HIS A 238 12.58 -11.33 -15.30
C HIS A 238 12.62 -11.63 -16.79
N LYS A 239 11.58 -11.18 -17.51
CA LYS A 239 11.48 -11.33 -18.96
C LYS A 239 11.58 -9.97 -19.63
N TYR A 240 12.50 -9.82 -20.56
CA TYR A 240 12.68 -8.59 -21.34
C TYR A 240 12.82 -8.94 -22.82
N ASN A 241 12.01 -8.30 -23.67
CA ASN A 241 12.03 -8.46 -25.12
C ASN A 241 12.03 -9.94 -25.58
N GLY A 242 11.16 -10.76 -24.99
CA GLY A 242 11.00 -12.18 -25.32
C GLY A 242 12.09 -13.11 -24.77
N LYS A 243 13.08 -12.60 -24.05
CA LYS A 243 14.16 -13.39 -23.42
C LYS A 243 14.04 -13.40 -21.91
N TYR A 244 14.56 -14.46 -21.29
CA TYR A 244 14.54 -14.69 -19.85
C TYR A 244 15.92 -14.35 -19.26
N TYR A 245 15.93 -13.51 -18.24
CA TYR A 245 17.13 -12.99 -17.60
C TYR A 245 17.20 -13.54 -16.18
N TYR A 246 18.02 -14.57 -15.98
CA TYR A 246 18.29 -15.14 -14.66
C TYR A 246 19.43 -14.36 -14.02
N SER A 247 19.17 -13.69 -12.92
CA SER A 247 20.15 -12.92 -12.15
C SER A 247 20.42 -13.55 -10.79
N TYR A 248 21.59 -13.27 -10.23
CA TYR A 248 22.04 -13.88 -8.97
C TYR A 248 23.16 -13.09 -8.31
N CYS A 249 23.33 -13.27 -6.99
CA CYS A 249 24.50 -12.80 -6.26
C CYS A 249 25.67 -13.78 -6.46
N SER A 250 26.82 -13.28 -6.89
CA SER A 250 28.05 -14.06 -6.99
C SER A 250 28.70 -14.28 -5.62
N ASN A 251 29.39 -15.41 -5.45
CA ASN A 251 30.03 -15.75 -4.19
C ASN A 251 31.29 -14.91 -3.93
N PHE A 252 31.79 -15.00 -2.70
CA PHE A 252 32.89 -14.18 -2.19
C PHE A 252 34.25 -14.89 -2.23
N GLY A 253 34.30 -16.14 -2.69
CA GLY A 253 35.42 -17.05 -2.45
C GLY A 253 36.08 -17.57 -3.71
N GLY A 254 37.35 -17.98 -3.58
CA GLY A 254 38.15 -18.44 -4.71
C GLY A 254 38.63 -17.28 -5.60
N ASN A 255 39.29 -17.62 -6.71
CA ASN A 255 39.77 -16.66 -7.69
C ASN A 255 38.70 -16.41 -8.78
N HIS A 256 38.32 -15.15 -8.99
CA HIS A 256 37.37 -14.73 -10.03
C HIS A 256 38.14 -14.11 -11.21
N PRO A 257 38.45 -14.87 -12.29
CA PRO A 257 39.23 -14.35 -13.40
C PRO A 257 38.44 -13.31 -14.24
N PRO A 258 39.12 -12.48 -15.06
CA PRO A 258 38.45 -11.59 -15.99
C PRO A 258 37.46 -12.34 -16.90
N GLY A 259 36.27 -11.79 -17.08
CA GLY A 259 35.18 -12.42 -17.84
C GLY A 259 34.24 -13.29 -17.00
N THR A 260 34.43 -13.38 -15.69
CA THR A 260 33.48 -13.98 -14.74
C THR A 260 32.90 -12.91 -13.79
N PRO A 261 31.78 -13.17 -13.09
CA PRO A 261 31.26 -12.23 -12.10
C PRO A 261 32.32 -11.86 -11.06
N PRO A 262 32.50 -10.58 -10.71
CA PRO A 262 33.30 -10.20 -9.53
C PRO A 262 32.63 -10.68 -8.24
N PRO A 263 33.36 -10.78 -7.11
CA PRO A 263 32.80 -11.30 -5.86
C PRO A 263 31.69 -10.41 -5.24
N GLY A 264 30.57 -11.02 -4.82
CA GLY A 264 29.49 -10.32 -4.09
C GLY A 264 28.70 -9.30 -4.89
N GLU A 265 28.69 -9.41 -6.22
CA GLU A 265 27.96 -8.55 -7.15
C GLU A 265 26.75 -9.28 -7.75
N ILE A 266 25.74 -8.53 -8.21
CA ILE A 266 24.63 -9.11 -8.96
C ILE A 266 25.06 -9.31 -10.41
N ALA A 267 25.09 -10.56 -10.83
CA ALA A 267 25.34 -11.02 -12.18
C ALA A 267 24.05 -11.47 -12.87
N TYR A 268 24.06 -11.57 -14.20
CA TYR A 268 22.96 -12.17 -14.92
C TYR A 268 23.39 -13.02 -16.12
N MET A 269 22.47 -13.90 -16.49
CA MET A 269 22.52 -14.80 -17.61
C MET A 269 21.23 -14.67 -18.43
N VAL A 270 21.28 -15.02 -19.71
CA VAL A 270 20.13 -14.90 -20.63
C VAL A 270 19.82 -16.23 -21.30
N SER A 271 18.54 -16.52 -21.49
CA SER A 271 18.04 -17.66 -22.27
C SER A 271 16.83 -17.28 -23.13
N ASP A 272 16.60 -18.08 -24.17
CA ASP A 272 15.34 -18.07 -24.94
C ASP A 272 14.24 -18.90 -24.27
N ASN A 273 14.55 -19.66 -23.21
CA ASN A 273 13.59 -20.50 -22.48
C ASN A 273 13.67 -20.23 -20.98
N PRO A 274 12.54 -20.30 -20.25
CA PRO A 274 12.52 -20.01 -18.81
C PRO A 274 13.35 -21.01 -17.99
N MET A 275 13.52 -22.25 -18.48
CA MET A 275 14.32 -23.27 -17.79
C MET A 275 15.76 -23.40 -18.33
N GLY A 276 16.17 -22.50 -19.24
CA GLY A 276 17.49 -22.52 -19.84
C GLY A 276 17.58 -23.32 -21.16
N PRO A 277 18.80 -23.54 -21.69
CA PRO A 277 20.09 -23.19 -21.06
C PRO A 277 20.31 -21.67 -21.00
N PHE A 278 20.89 -21.21 -19.89
CA PHE A 278 21.24 -19.81 -19.67
C PHE A 278 22.71 -19.56 -20.02
N THR A 279 23.01 -18.39 -20.59
CA THR A 279 24.39 -17.95 -20.91
C THR A 279 24.74 -16.70 -20.13
N TYR A 280 25.85 -16.73 -19.38
CA TYR A 280 26.35 -15.58 -18.62
C TYR A 280 26.64 -14.38 -19.53
N VAL A 281 26.31 -13.17 -19.05
CA VAL A 281 26.55 -11.92 -19.77
C VAL A 281 27.53 -11.03 -19.01
N LYS A 282 27.12 -10.45 -17.88
CA LYS A 282 27.98 -9.59 -17.03
C LYS A 282 27.39 -9.35 -15.64
N SER A 283 28.16 -8.68 -14.79
CA SER A 283 27.68 -8.06 -13.55
C SER A 283 27.00 -6.72 -13.82
N ILE A 284 26.00 -6.38 -13.00
CA ILE A 284 25.12 -5.21 -13.17
C ILE A 284 25.00 -4.34 -11.91
N LEU A 285 25.17 -4.89 -10.71
CA LEU A 285 25.09 -4.14 -9.45
C LEU A 285 26.23 -4.59 -8.53
N LYS A 286 27.10 -3.64 -8.18
CA LYS A 286 28.19 -3.90 -7.24
C LYS A 286 27.68 -4.21 -5.83
N ASN A 287 28.56 -4.74 -4.98
CA ASN A 287 28.26 -4.91 -3.55
C ASN A 287 27.87 -3.56 -2.91
N PRO A 288 26.88 -3.52 -1.99
CA PRO A 288 26.46 -2.29 -1.31
C PRO A 288 27.61 -1.51 -0.65
N TYR A 289 28.70 -2.17 -0.23
CA TYR A 289 29.90 -1.52 0.31
C TYR A 289 30.44 -0.41 -0.60
N GLU A 290 30.47 -0.66 -1.90
CA GLU A 290 31.05 0.24 -2.91
C GLU A 290 30.32 1.59 -3.00
N PHE A 291 29.03 1.61 -2.64
CA PHE A 291 28.19 2.80 -2.73
C PHE A 291 28.03 3.49 -1.37
N PHE A 292 27.96 2.70 -0.29
CA PHE A 292 27.50 3.18 1.02
C PHE A 292 28.54 3.04 2.12
N GLY A 293 29.72 2.46 1.86
CA GLY A 293 30.81 2.28 2.83
C GLY A 293 30.52 1.27 3.95
N VAL A 294 29.38 0.58 3.87
CA VAL A 294 28.99 -0.58 4.68
C VAL A 294 28.40 -1.60 3.72
N GLY A 295 28.73 -2.88 3.91
CA GLY A 295 28.33 -3.94 2.99
C GLY A 295 28.09 -5.26 3.69
N GLY A 296 27.73 -6.25 2.89
CA GLY A 296 27.34 -7.58 3.32
C GLY A 296 26.93 -8.41 2.11
N ASN A 297 25.96 -9.29 2.28
CA ASN A 297 25.32 -9.92 1.14
C ASN A 297 24.64 -8.89 0.21
N ASN A 298 24.39 -9.33 -1.01
CA ASN A 298 23.66 -8.58 -2.02
C ASN A 298 22.40 -9.39 -2.34
N HIS A 299 21.24 -8.74 -2.33
CA HIS A 299 19.95 -9.36 -2.64
C HIS A 299 19.12 -8.39 -3.45
N HIS A 300 18.43 -8.87 -4.49
CA HIS A 300 17.75 -8.00 -5.43
C HIS A 300 16.47 -8.59 -6.05
N SER A 301 15.67 -7.71 -6.66
CA SER A 301 14.62 -8.10 -7.61
C SER A 301 14.50 -7.06 -8.72
N ILE A 302 14.43 -7.53 -9.97
CA ILE A 302 14.25 -6.69 -11.16
C ILE A 302 12.78 -6.75 -11.57
N PHE A 303 12.18 -5.58 -11.81
CA PHE A 303 10.78 -5.48 -12.16
C PHE A 303 10.50 -4.31 -13.08
N SER A 304 9.42 -4.40 -13.85
CA SER A 304 8.89 -3.31 -14.66
C SER A 304 7.72 -2.63 -13.95
N PHE A 305 7.69 -1.30 -13.92
CA PHE A 305 6.56 -0.53 -13.40
C PHE A 305 6.37 0.75 -14.24
N ASN A 306 5.14 1.06 -14.65
CA ASN A 306 4.82 2.22 -15.50
C ASN A 306 5.77 2.38 -16.71
N ASN A 307 5.96 1.30 -17.48
CA ASN A 307 6.80 1.24 -18.69
C ASN A 307 8.30 1.53 -18.47
N LYS A 308 8.78 1.47 -17.24
CA LYS A 308 10.19 1.58 -16.88
C LYS A 308 10.64 0.34 -16.13
N TRP A 309 11.95 0.11 -16.12
CA TRP A 309 12.58 -0.99 -15.40
C TRP A 309 13.32 -0.47 -14.17
N TYR A 310 13.29 -1.28 -13.12
CA TYR A 310 13.90 -0.96 -11.84
C TYR A 310 14.56 -2.20 -11.25
N ILE A 311 15.49 -1.96 -10.34
CA ILE A 311 16.05 -2.98 -9.46
C ILE A 311 15.83 -2.54 -8.02
N ALA A 312 15.08 -3.33 -7.26
CA ALA A 312 15.05 -3.25 -5.81
C ALA A 312 16.24 -4.06 -5.27
N TYR A 313 16.92 -3.54 -4.25
CA TYR A 313 18.02 -4.22 -3.58
C TYR A 313 18.08 -3.75 -2.12
N HIS A 314 18.90 -4.36 -1.28
CA HIS A 314 19.10 -3.88 0.09
C HIS A 314 20.49 -3.27 0.32
N ALA A 315 20.59 -2.41 1.33
CA ALA A 315 21.84 -1.89 1.87
C ALA A 315 21.71 -1.65 3.37
N GLN A 316 22.82 -1.48 4.09
CA GLN A 316 22.81 -1.29 5.56
C GLN A 316 22.79 0.20 5.94
N THR A 317 21.99 1.01 5.23
CA THR A 317 22.06 2.48 5.33
C THR A 317 21.39 3.04 6.58
N VAL A 318 20.28 2.45 7.04
CA VAL A 318 19.59 2.90 8.27
C VAL A 318 20.40 2.53 9.50
N SER A 319 20.86 1.29 9.59
CA SER A 319 21.74 0.84 10.68
C SER A 319 23.04 1.64 10.74
N LYS A 320 23.68 1.92 9.59
CA LYS A 320 24.84 2.82 9.54
C LYS A 320 24.53 4.20 10.11
N ALA A 321 23.39 4.79 9.76
CA ALA A 321 23.01 6.11 10.25
C ALA A 321 22.78 6.12 11.77
N ILE A 322 22.23 5.05 12.33
CA ILE A 322 21.93 4.94 13.78
C ILE A 322 23.16 4.53 14.60
N LEU A 323 23.97 3.60 14.08
CA LEU A 323 24.99 2.88 14.85
C LEU A 323 26.43 3.27 14.46
N GLY A 324 26.61 3.95 13.34
CA GLY A 324 27.93 4.16 12.72
C GLY A 324 28.49 2.93 11.99
N ASP A 325 27.77 1.81 11.99
CA ASP A 325 28.10 0.53 11.34
C ASP A 325 26.80 -0.16 10.89
N GLY A 326 26.88 -1.06 9.91
CA GLY A 326 25.73 -1.77 9.39
C GLY A 326 25.30 -2.98 10.23
N LEU A 327 26.27 -3.71 10.81
CA LEU A 327 26.07 -4.91 11.65
C LEU A 327 25.17 -6.02 11.03
N GLY A 328 24.98 -6.02 9.71
CA GLY A 328 24.11 -6.98 9.00
C GLY A 328 22.62 -6.60 8.98
N TYR A 329 22.25 -5.41 9.45
CA TYR A 329 20.86 -4.92 9.42
C TYR A 329 20.61 -4.09 8.16
N ARG A 330 19.59 -4.47 7.39
CA ARG A 330 19.42 -4.04 6.00
C ARG A 330 18.13 -3.25 5.79
N SER A 331 18.13 -2.45 4.73
CA SER A 331 17.05 -1.54 4.35
C SER A 331 16.88 -1.54 2.84
N PRO A 332 15.63 -1.46 2.33
CA PRO A 332 15.37 -1.56 0.89
C PRO A 332 15.75 -0.26 0.17
N HIS A 333 16.25 -0.40 -1.05
CA HIS A 333 16.60 0.67 -1.99
C HIS A 333 16.05 0.31 -3.38
N ILE A 334 15.75 1.31 -4.21
CA ILE A 334 15.42 1.12 -5.63
C ILE A 334 16.22 2.12 -6.48
N ASN A 335 16.72 1.64 -7.64
CA ASN A 335 17.23 2.49 -8.71
C ASN A 335 16.65 2.07 -10.07
N GLU A 336 16.64 3.00 -11.02
CA GLU A 336 16.22 2.74 -12.41
C GLU A 336 17.22 1.81 -13.09
N LEU A 337 16.69 0.85 -13.84
CA LEU A 337 17.43 -0.08 -14.68
C LEU A 337 17.16 0.27 -16.14
N THR A 338 18.20 0.25 -16.97
CA THR A 338 18.08 0.51 -18.41
C THR A 338 18.77 -0.59 -19.21
N TYR A 339 18.25 -0.84 -20.41
CA TYR A 339 18.84 -1.77 -21.36
C TYR A 339 19.53 -1.00 -22.49
N ALA A 340 20.69 -1.51 -22.91
CA ALA A 340 21.32 -1.15 -24.15
C ALA A 340 20.52 -1.72 -25.35
N GLY A 341 20.76 -1.18 -26.55
CA GLY A 341 20.04 -1.60 -27.77
C GLY A 341 20.22 -3.08 -28.14
N ASN A 342 21.26 -3.74 -27.64
CA ASN A 342 21.50 -5.17 -27.83
C ASN A 342 20.84 -6.06 -26.76
N GLY A 343 20.07 -5.49 -25.83
CA GLY A 343 19.40 -6.21 -24.75
C GLY A 343 20.26 -6.43 -23.51
N GLU A 344 21.49 -5.91 -23.44
CA GLU A 344 22.27 -5.94 -22.22
C GLU A 344 21.76 -4.93 -21.19
N ILE A 345 21.81 -5.28 -19.91
CA ILE A 345 21.54 -4.35 -18.81
C ILE A 345 22.72 -3.38 -18.64
N ASN A 346 22.47 -2.08 -18.54
CA ASN A 346 23.49 -1.09 -18.21
C ASN A 346 23.87 -1.17 -16.71
N PRO A 347 25.13 -0.87 -16.33
CA PRO A 347 25.53 -0.88 -14.92
C PRO A 347 24.64 0.01 -14.06
N ILE A 348 24.14 -0.53 -12.94
CA ILE A 348 23.35 0.20 -11.96
C ILE A 348 24.28 0.85 -10.94
N GLN A 349 23.97 2.10 -10.59
CA GLN A 349 24.61 2.82 -9.48
C GLN A 349 23.63 2.93 -8.32
N GLY A 350 23.99 2.31 -7.19
CA GLY A 350 23.23 2.50 -5.95
C GLY A 350 23.40 3.93 -5.44
N THR A 351 22.28 4.61 -5.13
CA THR A 351 22.32 6.01 -4.65
C THR A 351 21.26 6.26 -3.58
N MET A 352 21.52 7.20 -2.67
CA MET A 352 20.50 7.72 -1.74
C MET A 352 19.40 8.49 -2.48
N LYS A 353 19.73 9.11 -3.63
CA LYS A 353 18.75 9.84 -4.43
C LYS A 353 17.61 8.94 -4.90
N GLY A 354 17.90 7.69 -5.24
CA GLY A 354 16.92 6.70 -5.67
C GLY A 354 16.17 7.11 -6.93
N VAL A 355 14.91 6.68 -7.03
CA VAL A 355 14.02 7.01 -8.15
C VAL A 355 13.30 8.34 -7.89
N SER A 356 13.20 9.19 -8.91
CA SER A 356 12.39 10.41 -8.84
C SER A 356 10.90 10.06 -8.87
N GLN A 357 10.07 10.84 -8.17
CA GLN A 357 8.63 10.59 -8.11
C GLN A 357 8.01 10.56 -9.51
N ILE A 358 7.21 9.54 -9.81
CA ILE A 358 6.67 9.31 -11.16
C ILE A 358 5.18 9.70 -11.30
N LYS A 359 4.52 10.03 -10.19
CA LYS A 359 3.11 10.42 -10.14
C LYS A 359 2.87 11.33 -8.94
N ASN A 360 2.06 12.38 -9.11
CA ASN A 360 1.65 13.23 -7.98
C ASN A 360 0.67 12.48 -7.08
N LEU A 361 0.74 12.75 -5.77
CA LEU A 361 -0.23 12.27 -4.81
C LEU A 361 -1.50 13.12 -4.88
N ASN A 362 -2.68 12.49 -4.84
CA ASN A 362 -3.95 13.21 -4.73
C ASN A 362 -4.32 13.42 -3.25
N PRO A 363 -4.24 14.64 -2.69
CA PRO A 363 -4.50 14.88 -1.28
C PRO A 363 -6.00 14.83 -0.91
N TYR A 364 -6.90 14.78 -1.90
CA TYR A 364 -8.35 14.83 -1.71
C TYR A 364 -9.00 13.46 -1.50
N VAL A 365 -8.23 12.37 -1.48
CA VAL A 365 -8.73 11.04 -1.13
C VAL A 365 -8.22 10.62 0.25
N ARG A 366 -8.87 9.63 0.88
CA ARG A 366 -8.34 9.01 2.10
C ARG A 366 -6.91 8.55 1.81
N THR A 367 -5.96 9.10 2.55
CA THR A 367 -4.56 8.72 2.49
C THR A 367 -4.16 8.20 3.86
N GLU A 368 -3.73 6.95 3.92
CA GLU A 368 -3.27 6.35 5.17
C GLU A 368 -2.07 7.15 5.70
N ALA A 369 -2.01 7.36 7.01
CA ALA A 369 -0.96 8.14 7.64
C ALA A 369 0.41 7.49 7.48
N GLU A 370 0.43 6.17 7.45
CA GLU A 370 1.58 5.34 7.13
C GLU A 370 1.92 5.29 5.63
N THR A 371 1.33 6.17 4.80
CA THR A 371 1.83 6.52 3.47
C THR A 371 2.83 7.66 3.59
N ILE A 372 4.11 7.33 3.59
CA ILE A 372 5.19 8.22 4.02
C ILE A 372 6.25 8.35 2.91
N ALA A 373 6.60 9.59 2.55
CA ALA A 373 7.83 9.87 1.82
C ALA A 373 9.01 10.01 2.77
N TRP A 374 8.88 10.80 3.83
CA TRP A 374 9.93 11.07 4.82
C TRP A 374 9.33 11.21 6.22
N GLN A 375 10.12 10.94 7.25
CA GLN A 375 9.68 11.06 8.65
C GLN A 375 10.85 11.37 9.58
N GLY A 376 10.51 11.82 10.79
CA GLY A 376 11.44 11.86 11.92
C GLY A 376 10.73 11.46 13.22
N GLY A 377 11.21 10.40 13.86
CA GLY A 377 10.86 10.01 15.23
C GLY A 377 9.66 9.08 15.40
N ILE A 378 9.00 8.65 14.33
CA ILE A 378 7.78 7.84 14.44
C ILE A 378 8.02 6.34 14.29
N LEU A 379 7.01 5.55 14.65
CA LEU A 379 6.86 4.14 14.29
C LEU A 379 5.49 3.90 13.63
N THR A 380 5.23 2.67 13.19
CA THR A 380 3.90 2.24 12.71
C THR A 380 3.48 0.91 13.33
N GLU A 381 2.21 0.79 13.71
CA GLU A 381 1.61 -0.41 14.33
C GLU A 381 0.26 -0.75 13.68
N ALA A 382 -0.27 -1.95 13.95
CA ALA A 382 -1.60 -2.33 13.50
C ALA A 382 -2.67 -1.44 14.17
N ALA A 383 -3.62 -0.95 13.38
CA ALA A 383 -4.71 -0.11 13.88
C ALA A 383 -5.97 -0.94 14.18
N GLN A 384 -6.67 -0.57 15.25
CA GLN A 384 -8.04 -1.04 15.52
C GLN A 384 -9.09 -0.10 14.89
N ALA A 385 -8.65 0.93 14.16
CA ALA A 385 -9.54 1.82 13.44
C ALA A 385 -10.28 1.05 12.33
N PRO A 386 -11.59 1.24 12.18
CA PRO A 386 -12.32 0.64 11.07
C PRO A 386 -11.88 1.26 9.74
N GLY A 387 -11.77 0.42 8.70
CA GLY A 387 -11.34 0.82 7.37
C GLY A 387 -9.96 0.25 7.01
N GLY A 388 -9.29 0.87 6.04
CA GLY A 388 -8.03 0.42 5.47
C GLY A 388 -8.18 0.00 4.00
N MET A 389 -7.06 -0.33 3.36
CA MET A 389 -7.03 -0.72 1.94
C MET A 389 -7.74 -2.07 1.71
N VAL A 390 -7.63 -2.99 2.66
CA VAL A 390 -8.42 -4.23 2.72
C VAL A 390 -8.98 -4.41 4.14
N PRO A 391 -10.12 -5.08 4.32
CA PRO A 391 -10.74 -5.19 5.65
C PRO A 391 -9.88 -5.85 6.73
N SER A 392 -8.89 -6.66 6.35
CA SER A 392 -8.03 -7.41 7.27
C SER A 392 -6.74 -6.68 7.66
N VAL A 393 -6.39 -5.58 6.99
CA VAL A 393 -5.11 -4.88 7.19
C VAL A 393 -5.38 -3.38 7.26
N ASN A 394 -5.11 -2.81 8.43
CA ASN A 394 -5.04 -1.38 8.64
C ASN A 394 -3.89 -1.07 9.60
N MET A 395 -3.15 -0.01 9.33
CA MET A 395 -2.01 0.42 10.15
C MET A 395 -2.28 1.85 10.66
N ASN A 396 -1.41 2.33 11.55
CA ASN A 396 -1.37 3.73 11.92
C ASN A 396 0.07 4.16 12.17
N VAL A 397 0.28 5.47 12.18
CA VAL A 397 1.50 6.08 12.74
C VAL A 397 1.34 6.19 14.26
N THR A 398 2.38 5.77 14.97
CA THR A 398 2.44 5.63 16.43
C THR A 398 3.77 6.14 16.97
N ASP A 399 3.93 6.06 18.29
CA ASP A 399 5.11 6.53 19.03
C ASP A 399 5.44 8.01 18.77
N ILE A 400 4.41 8.80 18.46
CA ILE A 400 4.50 10.23 18.15
C ILE A 400 4.81 11.03 19.42
N HIS A 401 5.91 11.77 19.42
CA HIS A 401 6.31 12.72 20.46
C HIS A 401 6.35 14.16 19.91
N ASN A 402 6.52 15.11 20.81
CA ASN A 402 6.67 16.52 20.44
C ASN A 402 7.94 16.72 19.59
N GLY A 403 7.79 17.29 18.38
CA GLY A 403 8.88 17.53 17.44
C GLY A 403 9.00 16.49 16.32
N ASP A 404 8.28 15.38 16.44
CA ASP A 404 8.23 14.35 15.39
C ASP A 404 7.36 14.80 14.21
N TRP A 405 7.53 14.13 13.07
CA TRP A 405 6.78 14.47 11.85
C TRP A 405 6.77 13.33 10.84
N ILE A 406 5.80 13.40 9.94
CA ILE A 406 5.77 12.66 8.66
C ILE A 406 5.55 13.64 7.52
N ALA A 407 5.93 13.25 6.31
CA ALA A 407 5.70 14.03 5.11
C ALA A 407 5.37 13.17 3.89
N VAL A 408 4.59 13.75 2.98
CA VAL A 408 4.34 13.22 1.63
C VAL A 408 4.91 14.12 0.55
N ALA A 409 5.35 13.49 -0.54
CA ALA A 409 5.92 14.19 -1.69
C ALA A 409 4.86 14.50 -2.76
N ASN A 410 4.95 15.70 -3.34
CA ASN A 410 4.16 16.18 -4.47
C ASN A 410 2.66 15.88 -4.38
N ALA A 411 2.04 16.32 -3.30
CA ALA A 411 0.59 16.41 -3.21
C ALA A 411 0.08 17.51 -4.15
N ASP A 412 -0.79 17.15 -5.10
CA ASP A 412 -1.35 18.07 -6.10
C ASP A 412 -2.72 18.58 -5.67
N PHE A 413 -2.76 19.83 -5.23
CA PHE A 413 -3.97 20.54 -4.82
C PHE A 413 -4.72 21.19 -6.00
N GLY A 414 -4.20 21.05 -7.23
CA GLY A 414 -4.77 21.68 -8.41
C GLY A 414 -4.94 23.20 -8.29
N SER A 415 -5.77 23.78 -9.15
CA SER A 415 -6.04 25.23 -9.16
C SER A 415 -7.10 25.68 -8.15
N ASN A 416 -8.04 24.79 -7.81
CA ASN A 416 -9.12 25.07 -6.87
C ASN A 416 -8.61 25.13 -5.42
N GLY A 417 -7.64 24.27 -5.12
CA GLY A 417 -6.94 24.25 -3.84
C GLY A 417 -7.74 23.69 -2.67
N ALA A 418 -7.05 23.28 -1.62
CA ALA A 418 -7.68 22.77 -0.39
C ALA A 418 -7.89 23.90 0.63
N THR A 419 -8.99 23.82 1.38
CA THR A 419 -9.34 24.77 2.45
C THR A 419 -9.76 24.08 3.75
N SER A 420 -9.85 22.76 3.79
CA SER A 420 -9.93 21.98 5.03
C SER A 420 -8.99 20.78 5.03
N PHE A 421 -8.72 20.28 6.22
CA PHE A 421 -7.95 19.09 6.48
C PHE A 421 -8.64 18.28 7.58
N LYS A 422 -8.76 16.97 7.39
CA LYS A 422 -9.25 16.05 8.40
C LYS A 422 -8.28 14.91 8.63
N ALA A 423 -8.26 14.39 9.84
CA ALA A 423 -7.47 13.23 10.22
C ALA A 423 -8.19 12.38 11.27
N ASN A 424 -8.05 11.05 11.16
CA ASN A 424 -8.56 10.11 12.14
C ASN A 424 -7.47 9.81 13.18
N VAL A 425 -7.74 10.13 14.43
CA VAL A 425 -6.73 10.11 15.51
C VAL A 425 -7.27 9.39 16.75
N ALA A 426 -6.36 8.84 17.54
CA ALA A 426 -6.64 8.27 18.86
C ALA A 426 -5.62 8.76 19.88
N SER A 427 -6.06 9.21 21.06
CA SER A 427 -5.19 9.89 22.01
C SER A 427 -5.68 9.80 23.46
N THR A 428 -4.73 9.67 24.39
CA THR A 428 -4.97 9.79 25.84
C THR A 428 -4.68 11.19 26.38
N VAL A 429 -3.65 11.87 25.84
CA VAL A 429 -3.15 13.16 26.36
C VAL A 429 -3.47 14.37 25.47
N GLY A 430 -3.74 14.12 24.19
CA GLY A 430 -3.95 15.14 23.17
C GLY A 430 -2.65 15.66 22.55
N GLY A 431 -2.78 16.69 21.71
CA GLY A 431 -1.69 17.30 20.97
C GLY A 431 -2.21 18.08 19.77
N GLN A 432 -1.34 18.35 18.81
CA GLN A 432 -1.67 19.11 17.61
C GLN A 432 -0.91 18.55 16.41
N ILE A 433 -1.54 18.62 15.24
CA ILE A 433 -0.91 18.38 13.94
C ILE A 433 -0.84 19.72 13.23
N GLU A 434 0.36 20.29 13.13
CA GLU A 434 0.63 21.50 12.37
C GLU A 434 1.01 21.12 10.93
N ILE A 435 0.27 21.66 9.97
CA ILE A 435 0.37 21.28 8.55
C ILE A 435 1.21 22.32 7.84
N ARG A 436 2.29 21.89 7.20
CA ARG A 436 3.27 22.74 6.53
C ARG A 436 3.52 22.34 5.09
N LEU A 437 3.91 23.32 4.27
CA LEU A 437 4.29 23.08 2.88
C LEU A 437 5.80 23.11 2.70
N ASP A 438 6.28 22.23 1.82
CA ASP A 438 7.60 22.18 1.19
C ASP A 438 8.80 21.86 2.10
N SER A 439 8.75 22.21 3.38
CA SER A 439 9.77 21.84 4.36
C SER A 439 9.21 21.76 5.78
N PRO A 440 9.94 21.13 6.73
CA PRO A 440 9.58 21.15 8.15
C PRO A 440 9.45 22.56 8.74
N THR A 441 10.22 23.52 8.23
CA THR A 441 10.17 24.93 8.64
C THR A 441 9.31 25.80 7.72
N GLY A 442 8.63 25.19 6.74
CA GLY A 442 7.87 25.88 5.71
C GLY A 442 6.58 26.51 6.23
N GLN A 443 5.81 27.09 5.31
CA GLN A 443 4.59 27.82 5.63
C GLN A 443 3.60 26.92 6.36
N VAL A 444 3.17 27.32 7.56
CA VAL A 444 2.03 26.71 8.25
C VAL A 444 0.75 27.12 7.55
N ILE A 445 -0.02 26.15 7.05
CA ILE A 445 -1.29 26.39 6.38
C ILE A 445 -2.49 26.15 7.30
N GLY A 446 -2.32 25.37 8.37
CA GLY A 446 -3.34 25.17 9.39
C GLY A 446 -2.86 24.23 10.48
N THR A 447 -3.63 24.17 11.56
CA THR A 447 -3.32 23.32 12.71
C THR A 447 -4.58 22.57 13.14
N LEU A 448 -4.49 21.25 13.20
CA LEU A 448 -5.55 20.38 13.69
C LEU A 448 -5.33 20.11 15.18
N GLN A 449 -6.32 20.44 16.01
CA GLN A 449 -6.28 20.12 17.44
C GLN A 449 -6.66 18.65 17.66
N VAL A 450 -5.82 17.92 18.38
CA VAL A 450 -6.07 16.54 18.79
C VAL A 450 -6.43 16.54 20.27
N ASN A 451 -7.72 16.54 20.58
CA ASN A 451 -8.21 16.37 21.95
C ASN A 451 -8.22 14.89 22.33
N PRO A 452 -8.02 14.54 23.63
CA PRO A 452 -8.14 13.17 24.12
C PRO A 452 -9.42 12.50 23.61
N THR A 453 -9.29 11.28 23.11
CA THR A 453 -10.40 10.50 22.53
C THR A 453 -10.88 9.38 23.45
N GLY A 454 -10.20 9.15 24.56
CA GLY A 454 -10.50 8.10 25.53
C GLY A 454 -9.50 6.93 25.55
N GLY A 455 -8.54 6.90 24.62
CA GLY A 455 -7.51 5.87 24.56
C GLY A 455 -6.72 5.85 23.27
N ASN A 456 -5.60 5.12 23.23
CA ASN A 456 -4.71 5.02 22.06
C ASN A 456 -5.31 4.25 20.86
N GLN A 457 -6.47 3.62 21.04
CA GLN A 457 -7.21 2.90 19.99
C GLN A 457 -8.70 3.30 19.97
N THR A 458 -9.06 4.42 20.62
CA THR A 458 -10.40 5.01 20.54
C THR A 458 -10.37 6.13 19.50
N TRP A 459 -10.92 5.86 18.33
CA TRP A 459 -10.69 6.70 17.15
C TRP A 459 -11.75 7.80 17.00
N SER A 460 -11.31 8.97 16.57
CA SER A 460 -12.19 10.09 16.26
C SER A 460 -11.65 10.89 15.07
N LEU A 461 -12.53 11.13 14.10
CA LEU A 461 -12.25 12.03 13.00
C LEU A 461 -12.26 13.48 13.50
N ARG A 462 -11.17 14.19 13.26
CA ARG A 462 -11.01 15.62 13.56
C ARG A 462 -10.87 16.38 12.25
N GLU A 463 -11.38 17.61 12.19
CA GLU A 463 -11.29 18.50 11.04
C GLU A 463 -10.87 19.91 11.46
N THR A 464 -10.13 20.60 10.60
CA THR A 464 -9.72 21.99 10.76
C THR A 464 -9.74 22.70 9.40
N THR A 465 -9.81 24.02 9.40
CA THR A 465 -9.62 24.82 8.18
C THR A 465 -8.13 25.00 7.90
N VAL A 466 -7.76 25.02 6.62
CA VAL A 466 -6.42 25.41 6.17
C VAL A 466 -6.51 26.63 5.26
N SER A 467 -5.45 27.42 5.22
CA SER A 467 -5.24 28.45 4.20
C SER A 467 -5.32 27.80 2.82
N ARG A 468 -5.94 28.48 1.85
CA ARG A 468 -6.09 27.92 0.49
C ARG A 468 -4.73 27.56 -0.10
N VAL A 469 -4.52 26.26 -0.36
CA VAL A 469 -3.29 25.74 -0.99
C VAL A 469 -3.60 25.29 -2.40
N THR A 470 -2.81 25.71 -3.39
CA THR A 470 -2.98 25.33 -4.81
C THR A 470 -1.66 24.83 -5.38
N GLY A 471 -1.70 24.02 -6.43
CA GLY A 471 -0.49 23.49 -7.08
C GLY A 471 0.10 22.30 -6.33
N VAL A 472 1.36 21.99 -6.60
CA VAL A 472 2.03 20.78 -6.13
C VAL A 472 3.03 21.12 -5.03
N HIS A 473 2.88 20.49 -3.87
CA HIS A 473 3.72 20.73 -2.70
C HIS A 473 4.14 19.44 -2.01
N HIS A 474 5.29 19.45 -1.34
CA HIS A 474 5.51 18.49 -0.25
C HIS A 474 4.65 18.93 0.94
N VAL A 475 4.01 17.98 1.64
CA VAL A 475 3.18 18.29 2.80
C VAL A 475 3.79 17.63 4.02
N TYR A 476 4.05 18.43 5.05
CA TYR A 476 4.61 18.01 6.32
C TYR A 476 3.54 18.10 7.41
N PHE A 477 3.41 17.03 8.18
CA PHE A 477 2.55 16.95 9.35
C PHE A 477 3.45 16.96 10.59
N MET A 478 3.60 18.12 11.21
CA MET A 478 4.44 18.33 12.38
C MET A 478 3.64 18.08 13.65
N PHE A 479 4.15 17.21 14.53
CA PHE A 479 3.45 16.82 15.75
C PHE A 479 3.93 17.63 16.94
N LYS A 480 2.97 18.25 17.65
CA LYS A 480 3.24 19.13 18.78
C LYS A 480 2.42 18.75 19.99
N GLY A 481 3.02 18.84 21.17
CA GLY A 481 2.36 18.50 22.42
C GLY A 481 3.28 18.63 23.63
N ALA A 482 2.90 18.01 24.74
CA ALA A 482 3.74 17.95 25.92
C ALA A 482 5.03 17.16 25.64
N ASN A 483 6.15 17.63 26.17
CA ASN A 483 7.43 16.91 26.08
C ASN A 483 7.38 15.60 26.87
N ASN A 484 8.17 14.61 26.44
CA ASN A 484 8.35 13.30 27.11
C ASN A 484 7.07 12.46 27.25
N GLN A 485 6.10 12.64 26.34
CA GLN A 485 4.88 11.84 26.30
C GLN A 485 4.56 11.43 24.86
N ARG A 486 4.10 10.19 24.67
CA ARG A 486 3.46 9.75 23.43
C ARG A 486 2.12 10.48 23.30
N LEU A 487 1.96 11.25 22.23
CA LEU A 487 0.86 12.21 22.06
C LEU A 487 -0.42 11.54 21.57
N PHE A 488 -0.36 10.89 20.40
CA PHE A 488 -1.52 10.29 19.75
C PHE A 488 -1.08 9.25 18.70
N ASN A 489 -2.03 8.49 18.21
CA ASN A 489 -1.95 7.68 16.99
C ASN A 489 -2.69 8.38 15.86
N LEU A 490 -2.21 8.21 14.64
CA LEU A 490 -2.77 8.81 13.42
C LEU A 490 -3.00 7.71 12.37
N ASP A 491 -4.25 7.47 11.99
CA ASP A 491 -4.67 6.37 11.09
C ASP A 491 -4.71 6.83 9.63
N TYR A 492 -5.51 7.85 9.30
CA TYR A 492 -5.51 8.44 7.96
C TYR A 492 -5.74 9.94 8.00
N TRP A 493 -5.51 10.59 6.86
CA TRP A 493 -5.82 11.99 6.63
C TRP A 493 -6.41 12.23 5.23
N GLN A 494 -7.03 13.39 5.05
CA GLN A 494 -7.59 13.83 3.77
C GLN A 494 -7.76 15.36 3.77
N PHE A 495 -7.40 16.02 2.67
CA PHE A 495 -7.75 17.42 2.44
C PHE A 495 -9.14 17.54 1.80
N GLY A 496 -9.78 18.68 2.01
CA GLY A 496 -11.07 19.01 1.43
C GLY A 496 -11.16 20.46 1.00
N THR A 497 -12.25 20.77 0.30
CA THR A 497 -12.65 22.15 0.01
C THR A 497 -13.80 22.51 0.95
N SER A 498 -13.50 23.18 2.06
CA SER A 498 -14.53 23.87 2.84
C SER A 498 -15.03 25.09 2.04
N THR A 499 -16.23 24.97 1.48
CA THR A 499 -17.11 26.12 1.31
C THR A 499 -17.74 26.36 2.69
N GLY A 500 -17.50 27.52 3.30
CA GLY A 500 -18.18 27.87 4.55
C GLY A 500 -19.70 27.64 4.43
N GLY A 501 -20.29 26.88 5.36
CA GLY A 501 -21.70 26.52 5.34
C GLY A 501 -22.02 25.40 4.33
N GLY A 502 -22.45 24.25 4.82
CA GLY A 502 -22.56 23.00 4.06
C GLY A 502 -23.43 23.06 2.79
N GLN A 503 -22.88 22.51 1.70
CA GLN A 503 -23.52 21.83 0.56
C GLN A 503 -22.40 21.16 -0.31
N PRO A 504 -22.70 20.20 -1.21
CA PRO A 504 -22.10 18.86 -1.28
C PRO A 504 -20.88 18.75 -2.21
N SER A 505 -19.74 18.24 -1.72
CA SER A 505 -18.53 18.06 -2.54
C SER A 505 -18.29 16.65 -3.08
N ASP A 506 -19.12 15.65 -2.72
CA ASP A 506 -18.90 14.25 -3.14
C ASP A 506 -19.85 13.78 -4.27
N ILE A 507 -20.85 14.61 -4.63
CA ILE A 507 -21.85 14.29 -5.65
C ILE A 507 -21.65 15.22 -6.85
N GLU A 508 -21.06 14.69 -7.91
CA GLU A 508 -20.79 15.38 -9.16
C GLU A 508 -22.04 15.39 -10.07
N SER A 509 -22.36 16.56 -10.62
CA SER A 509 -23.40 16.69 -11.63
C SER A 509 -23.03 15.92 -12.90
N GLY A 510 -23.99 15.19 -13.46
CA GLY A 510 -23.84 14.36 -14.66
C GLY A 510 -23.32 12.94 -14.39
N ARG A 511 -22.92 12.61 -13.15
CA ARG A 511 -22.44 11.26 -12.78
C ARG A 511 -23.57 10.34 -12.34
N VAL A 512 -23.31 9.03 -12.45
CA VAL A 512 -24.25 7.97 -12.08
C VAL A 512 -23.89 7.38 -10.72
N TYR A 513 -24.89 7.24 -9.87
CA TYR A 513 -24.77 6.72 -8.51
C TYR A 513 -25.80 5.63 -8.22
N THR A 514 -25.54 4.80 -7.22
CA THR A 514 -26.59 4.10 -6.48
C THR A 514 -26.80 4.80 -5.15
N LEU A 515 -28.03 4.82 -4.64
CA LEU A 515 -28.37 5.50 -3.39
C LEU A 515 -28.67 4.44 -2.34
N LYS A 516 -27.74 4.23 -1.42
CA LYS A 516 -27.81 3.25 -0.33
C LYS A 516 -28.40 3.88 0.91
N ASN A 517 -29.42 3.26 1.49
CA ASN A 517 -29.98 3.66 2.76
C ASN A 517 -29.04 3.27 3.91
N GLU A 518 -28.77 4.18 4.84
CA GLU A 518 -27.85 3.93 5.97
C GLU A 518 -28.44 3.03 7.05
N HIS A 519 -29.77 2.92 7.15
CA HIS A 519 -30.41 2.03 8.13
C HIS A 519 -30.46 0.58 7.63
N SER A 520 -30.95 0.35 6.41
CA SER A 520 -31.15 -1.00 5.87
C SER A 520 -29.93 -1.55 5.12
N GLY A 521 -29.07 -0.66 4.61
CA GLY A 521 -27.99 -1.02 3.68
C GLY A 521 -28.45 -1.38 2.27
N LEU A 522 -29.75 -1.31 1.99
CA LEU A 522 -30.36 -1.58 0.68
C LEU A 522 -30.34 -0.32 -0.20
N MET A 523 -30.55 -0.48 -1.49
CA MET A 523 -30.50 0.61 -2.47
C MET A 523 -31.88 0.92 -3.04
N ILE A 524 -32.15 2.18 -3.35
CA ILE A 524 -33.37 2.58 -4.07
C ILE A 524 -33.33 2.10 -5.51
N GLY A 525 -34.40 1.44 -5.93
CA GLY A 525 -34.67 1.02 -7.30
C GLY A 525 -36.15 1.16 -7.66
N ILE A 526 -36.50 0.88 -8.90
CA ILE A 526 -37.89 0.97 -9.38
C ILE A 526 -38.55 -0.41 -9.37
N ALA A 527 -39.76 -0.48 -8.82
CA ALA A 527 -40.54 -1.71 -8.70
C ALA A 527 -40.64 -2.46 -10.04
N GLY A 528 -40.23 -3.74 -10.03
CA GLY A 528 -40.22 -4.61 -11.21
C GLY A 528 -39.32 -4.10 -12.35
N ALA A 529 -38.40 -3.19 -12.05
CA ALA A 529 -37.64 -2.42 -13.02
C ALA A 529 -38.57 -1.81 -14.10
N SER A 530 -39.74 -1.30 -13.73
CA SER A 530 -40.68 -0.73 -14.72
C SER A 530 -40.11 0.53 -15.40
N THR A 531 -40.51 0.81 -16.64
CA THR A 531 -40.24 2.09 -17.32
C THR A 531 -41.48 2.99 -17.42
N ALA A 532 -42.61 2.57 -16.84
CA ALA A 532 -43.86 3.34 -16.86
C ALA A 532 -43.83 4.51 -15.87
N ASP A 533 -44.57 5.57 -16.18
CA ASP A 533 -44.91 6.64 -15.23
C ASP A 533 -45.70 6.04 -14.06
N GLY A 534 -45.44 6.53 -12.84
CA GLY A 534 -46.13 6.08 -11.64
C GLY A 534 -45.59 4.78 -11.04
N ALA A 535 -44.55 4.18 -11.63
CA ALA A 535 -43.89 3.04 -11.01
C ALA A 535 -43.20 3.46 -9.70
N GLN A 536 -43.44 2.69 -8.64
CA GLN A 536 -43.00 3.01 -7.29
C GLN A 536 -41.48 2.82 -7.12
N ALA A 537 -40.87 3.68 -6.32
CA ALA A 537 -39.52 3.45 -5.82
C ALA A 537 -39.58 2.59 -4.56
N LEU A 538 -38.75 1.54 -4.53
CA LEU A 538 -38.61 0.59 -3.43
C LEU A 538 -37.14 0.45 -3.06
N GLN A 539 -36.84 -0.02 -1.85
CA GLN A 539 -35.47 -0.48 -1.54
C GLN A 539 -35.28 -1.96 -1.86
N SER A 540 -34.13 -2.35 -2.39
CA SER A 540 -33.76 -3.75 -2.62
C SER A 540 -32.26 -3.96 -2.71
N ASN A 541 -31.84 -5.24 -2.75
CA ASN A 541 -30.47 -5.60 -3.10
C ASN A 541 -30.20 -5.24 -4.56
N ASN A 542 -29.04 -4.64 -4.82
CA ASN A 542 -28.61 -4.30 -6.17
C ASN A 542 -27.55 -5.29 -6.67
N PHE A 543 -27.83 -5.97 -7.78
CA PHE A 543 -26.92 -6.89 -8.46
C PHE A 543 -26.34 -6.29 -9.75
N GLY A 544 -26.14 -4.97 -9.79
CA GLY A 544 -25.66 -4.23 -10.96
C GLY A 544 -26.77 -3.88 -11.96
N ALA A 545 -28.00 -3.71 -11.48
CA ALA A 545 -29.16 -3.45 -12.33
C ALA A 545 -29.36 -1.93 -12.55
N THR A 546 -29.58 -1.52 -13.80
CA THR A 546 -29.70 -0.10 -14.19
C THR A 546 -30.91 0.62 -13.58
N ASP A 547 -31.91 -0.10 -13.08
CA ASP A 547 -33.04 0.49 -12.35
C ASP A 547 -32.67 0.96 -10.93
N HIS A 548 -31.49 0.58 -10.42
CA HIS A 548 -30.92 1.08 -9.18
C HIS A 548 -29.86 2.18 -9.40
N GLU A 549 -29.59 2.51 -10.66
CA GLU A 549 -28.63 3.56 -11.03
C GLU A 549 -29.36 4.87 -11.32
N TRP A 550 -28.84 5.96 -10.76
CA TRP A 550 -29.42 7.29 -10.81
C TRP A 550 -28.36 8.30 -11.24
N ARG A 551 -28.57 8.96 -12.38
CA ARG A 551 -27.79 10.13 -12.75
C ARG A 551 -28.25 11.31 -11.94
N VAL A 552 -27.29 12.02 -11.35
CA VAL A 552 -27.55 13.25 -10.60
C VAL A 552 -27.28 14.45 -11.50
N ASP A 553 -28.30 15.24 -11.81
CA ASP A 553 -28.15 16.44 -12.63
C ASP A 553 -28.40 17.69 -11.77
N SER A 554 -27.40 18.58 -11.64
CA SER A 554 -27.57 19.85 -10.93
C SER A 554 -28.40 20.84 -11.73
N LEU A 555 -29.33 21.51 -11.06
CA LEU A 555 -30.15 22.58 -11.62
C LEU A 555 -29.51 23.98 -11.48
N ASN A 556 -28.25 24.06 -11.03
CA ASN A 556 -27.49 25.28 -10.81
C ASN A 556 -28.15 26.30 -9.86
N ASN A 557 -29.04 25.83 -8.98
CA ASN A 557 -29.78 26.65 -8.02
C ASN A 557 -29.88 26.00 -6.62
N GLY A 558 -28.99 25.04 -6.32
CA GLY A 558 -28.98 24.28 -5.06
C GLY A 558 -29.90 23.05 -5.07
N TYR A 559 -30.62 22.79 -6.16
CA TYR A 559 -31.42 21.59 -6.36
C TYR A 559 -30.84 20.68 -7.45
N TYR A 560 -31.27 19.43 -7.43
CA TYR A 560 -30.81 18.35 -8.29
C TYR A 560 -31.98 17.51 -8.78
N LYS A 561 -31.80 16.86 -9.93
CA LYS A 561 -32.67 15.81 -10.44
C LYS A 561 -31.99 14.46 -10.32
N LEU A 562 -32.77 13.46 -9.92
CA LEU A 562 -32.36 12.06 -9.85
C LEU A 562 -32.99 11.32 -11.03
N THR A 563 -32.24 11.10 -12.10
CA THR A 563 -32.71 10.43 -13.32
C THR A 563 -32.38 8.95 -13.28
N ASN A 564 -33.38 8.08 -13.31
CA ASN A 564 -33.17 6.64 -13.35
C ASN A 564 -32.53 6.21 -14.69
N MET A 565 -31.44 5.46 -14.63
CA MET A 565 -30.67 5.09 -15.82
C MET A 565 -31.36 4.05 -16.70
N ARG A 566 -32.34 3.30 -16.17
CA ARG A 566 -33.11 2.34 -16.97
C ARG A 566 -34.26 2.98 -17.73
N SER A 567 -35.02 3.87 -17.07
CA SER A 567 -36.24 4.44 -17.65
C SER A 567 -36.04 5.83 -18.26
N GLY A 568 -34.98 6.54 -17.90
CA GLY A 568 -34.75 7.95 -18.24
C GLY A 568 -35.69 8.93 -17.52
N LYS A 569 -36.51 8.45 -16.58
CA LYS A 569 -37.47 9.25 -15.80
C LYS A 569 -36.85 9.74 -14.49
N VAL A 570 -37.43 10.77 -13.90
CA VAL A 570 -36.94 11.37 -12.65
C VAL A 570 -37.68 10.84 -11.43
N LEU A 571 -37.00 10.80 -10.29
CA LEU A 571 -37.63 10.53 -8.99
C LEU A 571 -38.51 11.73 -8.58
N GLY A 572 -39.77 11.47 -8.26
CA GLY A 572 -40.75 12.46 -7.81
C GLY A 572 -41.63 11.93 -6.68
N ILE A 573 -42.59 12.74 -6.22
CA ILE A 573 -43.55 12.36 -5.18
C ILE A 573 -44.93 12.23 -5.79
N GLU A 574 -45.59 11.10 -5.53
CA GLU A 574 -46.91 10.79 -6.06
C GLU A 574 -47.91 11.95 -5.82
N ASN A 575 -48.50 12.43 -6.93
CA ASN A 575 -49.46 13.54 -6.96
C ASN A 575 -48.95 14.86 -6.33
N MET A 576 -47.64 15.10 -6.29
CA MET A 576 -47.03 16.25 -5.59
C MET A 576 -47.50 16.36 -4.13
N SER A 577 -47.82 15.23 -3.48
CA SER A 577 -48.35 15.26 -2.11
C SER A 577 -47.34 15.91 -1.16
N THR A 578 -47.85 16.58 -0.13
CA THR A 578 -47.04 17.14 0.97
C THR A 578 -47.22 16.36 2.28
N ALA A 579 -47.95 15.25 2.25
CA ALA A 579 -48.21 14.41 3.42
C ALA A 579 -47.04 13.45 3.72
N ASN A 580 -46.86 13.12 5.00
CA ASN A 580 -46.01 12.02 5.43
C ASN A 580 -46.53 10.70 4.87
N GLY A 581 -45.61 9.82 4.45
CA GLY A 581 -45.94 8.53 3.86
C GLY A 581 -46.38 8.60 2.39
N ALA A 582 -46.37 9.79 1.77
CA ALA A 582 -46.55 9.89 0.33
C ALA A 582 -45.40 9.19 -0.39
N LYS A 583 -45.73 8.44 -1.43
CA LYS A 583 -44.80 7.51 -2.07
C LYS A 583 -43.90 8.23 -3.06
N ALA A 584 -42.64 7.80 -3.10
CA ALA A 584 -41.73 8.17 -4.18
C ALA A 584 -42.00 7.28 -5.41
N ILE A 585 -42.08 7.91 -6.58
CA ILE A 585 -42.34 7.26 -7.86
C ILE A 585 -41.35 7.77 -8.91
N GLN A 586 -41.21 7.07 -10.03
CA GLN A 586 -40.64 7.68 -11.23
C GLN A 586 -41.73 8.33 -12.09
N TRP A 587 -41.38 9.44 -12.73
CA TRP A 587 -42.26 10.14 -13.65
C TRP A 587 -41.46 10.84 -14.76
N ASN A 588 -42.09 11.04 -15.91
CA ASN A 588 -41.54 11.90 -16.95
C ASN A 588 -41.36 13.32 -16.42
N ASP A 589 -40.15 13.87 -16.55
CA ASP A 589 -39.86 15.20 -16.04
C ASP A 589 -40.74 16.26 -16.73
N ASN A 590 -41.64 16.86 -15.97
CA ASN A 590 -42.59 17.89 -16.39
C ASN A 590 -42.25 19.25 -15.75
N GLY A 591 -41.11 19.36 -15.06
CA GLY A 591 -40.64 20.57 -14.40
C GLY A 591 -41.34 20.92 -13.08
N THR A 592 -42.16 20.04 -12.51
CA THR A 592 -42.79 20.28 -11.20
C THR A 592 -41.78 20.18 -10.06
N ALA A 593 -42.01 20.95 -9.00
CA ALA A 593 -41.06 21.07 -7.89
C ALA A 593 -40.89 19.79 -7.07
N ASP A 594 -41.78 18.81 -7.19
CA ASP A 594 -41.64 17.52 -6.49
C ASP A 594 -40.57 16.61 -7.13
N HIS A 595 -40.09 16.95 -8.34
CA HIS A 595 -38.97 16.26 -9.00
C HIS A 595 -37.60 16.81 -8.58
N ASP A 596 -37.58 17.95 -7.88
CA ASP A 596 -36.36 18.67 -7.52
C ASP A 596 -35.96 18.36 -6.07
N TRP A 597 -34.69 17.99 -5.88
CA TRP A 597 -34.18 17.53 -4.60
C TRP A 597 -32.99 18.35 -4.12
N GLN A 598 -32.91 18.64 -2.83
CA GLN A 598 -31.73 19.23 -2.18
C GLN A 598 -31.03 18.15 -1.35
N PHE A 599 -29.70 18.09 -1.41
CA PHE A 599 -28.92 17.09 -0.66
C PHE A 599 -28.29 17.71 0.58
N VAL A 600 -28.89 17.51 1.74
CA VAL A 600 -28.40 18.09 3.00
C VAL A 600 -27.39 17.13 3.64
N PRO A 601 -26.10 17.47 3.76
CA PRO A 601 -25.10 16.60 4.36
C PRO A 601 -25.42 16.30 5.84
N VAL A 602 -25.23 15.05 6.24
CA VAL A 602 -25.36 14.62 7.65
C VAL A 602 -24.07 14.01 8.21
N GLY A 603 -22.97 14.09 7.45
CA GLY A 603 -21.64 13.54 7.81
C GLY A 603 -21.38 12.16 7.23
N ASN A 604 -20.12 11.71 7.26
CA ASN A 604 -19.69 10.36 6.82
C ASN A 604 -20.08 9.95 5.38
N GLY A 605 -20.19 10.92 4.47
CA GLY A 605 -20.57 10.72 3.06
C GLY A 605 -22.07 10.47 2.84
N SER A 606 -22.90 10.74 3.85
CA SER A 606 -24.36 10.53 3.81
C SER A 606 -25.11 11.87 3.75
N TYR A 607 -26.30 11.83 3.16
CA TYR A 607 -27.14 12.99 2.87
C TYR A 607 -28.60 12.69 3.21
N LYS A 608 -29.32 13.71 3.66
CA LYS A 608 -30.78 13.76 3.57
C LYS A 608 -31.17 14.28 2.19
N ILE A 609 -32.15 13.64 1.56
CA ILE A 609 -32.62 14.01 0.22
C ILE A 609 -33.96 14.74 0.40
N LEU A 610 -33.91 16.07 0.41
CA LEU A 610 -35.03 16.96 0.75
C LEU A 610 -35.81 17.34 -0.53
N ASN A 611 -37.12 17.12 -0.54
CA ASN A 611 -37.98 17.48 -1.65
C ASN A 611 -38.25 18.99 -1.68
N ARG A 612 -38.08 19.63 -2.83
CA ARG A 612 -38.30 21.08 -2.99
C ARG A 612 -39.76 21.49 -2.80
N HIS A 613 -40.71 20.65 -3.19
CA HIS A 613 -42.12 20.98 -3.08
C HIS A 613 -42.65 20.90 -1.64
N SER A 614 -42.38 19.78 -0.96
CA SER A 614 -42.94 19.51 0.36
C SER A 614 -42.06 19.92 1.54
N GLY A 615 -40.76 20.12 1.32
CA GLY A 615 -39.77 20.32 2.38
C GLY A 615 -39.52 19.08 3.24
N LYS A 616 -39.95 17.90 2.80
CA LYS A 616 -39.79 16.61 3.50
C LYS A 616 -38.61 15.83 2.96
N VAL A 617 -38.07 14.92 3.76
CA VAL A 617 -36.93 14.08 3.38
C VAL A 617 -37.39 12.73 2.85
N LEU A 618 -36.61 12.16 1.93
CA LEU A 618 -36.78 10.79 1.45
C LEU A 618 -36.41 9.80 2.56
N GLY A 619 -37.28 8.82 2.80
CA GLY A 619 -37.13 7.81 3.85
C GLY A 619 -37.66 6.44 3.43
N VAL A 620 -37.49 5.46 4.31
CA VAL A 620 -38.00 4.10 4.09
C VAL A 620 -39.22 3.90 4.96
N ASP A 621 -40.33 3.48 4.35
CA ASP A 621 -41.58 3.28 5.07
C ASP A 621 -41.39 2.37 6.29
N SER A 622 -41.83 2.87 7.45
CA SER A 622 -41.71 2.20 8.75
C SER A 622 -40.29 1.78 9.14
N MET A 623 -39.25 2.47 8.63
CA MET A 623 -37.83 2.13 8.83
C MET A 623 -37.50 0.67 8.45
N SER A 624 -38.21 0.11 7.48
CA SER A 624 -38.04 -1.29 7.13
C SER A 624 -36.61 -1.60 6.68
N THR A 625 -36.11 -2.79 7.02
CA THR A 625 -34.85 -3.33 6.48
C THR A 625 -35.06 -4.39 5.42
N THR A 626 -36.32 -4.60 5.00
CA THR A 626 -36.70 -5.65 4.06
C THR A 626 -36.68 -5.14 2.61
N SER A 627 -36.19 -5.98 1.70
CA SER A 627 -36.26 -5.76 0.25
C SER A 627 -37.71 -5.69 -0.20
N GLY A 628 -38.05 -4.69 -1.02
CA GLY A 628 -39.40 -4.40 -1.49
C GLY A 628 -40.17 -3.39 -0.63
N ALA A 629 -39.58 -2.84 0.44
CA ALA A 629 -40.21 -1.78 1.21
C ALA A 629 -40.31 -0.47 0.40
N ASN A 630 -41.40 0.27 0.60
CA ASN A 630 -41.65 1.53 -0.12
C ASN A 630 -40.66 2.61 0.30
N ILE A 631 -40.25 3.41 -0.67
CA ILE A 631 -39.63 4.71 -0.42
C ILE A 631 -40.74 5.76 -0.34
N VAL A 632 -40.69 6.58 0.70
CA VAL A 632 -41.69 7.61 0.99
C VAL A 632 -41.00 8.93 1.30
N GLN A 633 -41.75 10.02 1.34
CA GLN A 633 -41.31 11.23 2.03
C GLN A 633 -41.85 11.29 3.45
N TRP A 634 -41.08 11.91 4.35
CA TRP A 634 -41.46 12.13 5.74
C TRP A 634 -40.85 13.41 6.29
N ASP A 635 -41.46 13.98 7.33
CA ASP A 635 -40.83 15.03 8.12
C ASP A 635 -39.52 14.51 8.75
N ASP A 636 -38.48 15.32 8.73
CA ASP A 636 -37.21 14.88 9.31
C ASP A 636 -37.31 14.73 10.84
N ASN A 637 -37.31 13.48 11.31
CA ASN A 637 -37.37 13.09 12.72
C ASN A 637 -36.01 12.59 13.25
N GLY A 638 -34.93 12.74 12.45
CA GLY A 638 -33.57 12.35 12.82
C GLY A 638 -33.25 10.84 12.75
N THR A 639 -34.15 9.99 12.25
CA THR A 639 -33.90 8.55 12.14
C THR A 639 -32.96 8.20 10.99
N ALA A 640 -32.26 7.06 11.12
CA ALA A 640 -31.22 6.66 10.17
C ALA A 640 -31.75 6.27 8.78
N ASP A 641 -33.03 5.94 8.65
CA ASP A 641 -33.66 5.60 7.36
C ASP A 641 -33.87 6.82 6.46
N HIS A 642 -33.72 8.04 6.99
CA HIS A 642 -33.71 9.29 6.21
C HIS A 642 -32.33 9.61 5.61
N ASN A 643 -31.29 8.83 5.95
CA ASN A 643 -29.93 9.08 5.54
C ASN A 643 -29.53 8.16 4.37
N TRP A 644 -28.99 8.78 3.32
CA TRP A 644 -28.66 8.11 2.07
C TRP A 644 -27.21 8.37 1.68
N ARG A 645 -26.51 7.31 1.26
CA ARG A 645 -25.16 7.38 0.69
C ARG A 645 -25.21 7.24 -0.81
N PHE A 646 -24.61 8.19 -1.50
CA PHE A 646 -24.39 8.12 -2.94
C PHE A 646 -23.12 7.30 -3.19
N VAL A 647 -23.27 6.14 -3.82
CA VAL A 647 -22.17 5.26 -4.19
C VAL A 647 -21.91 5.41 -5.68
N PHE A 648 -20.74 5.93 -6.04
CA PHE A 648 -20.38 6.20 -7.43
C PHE A 648 -20.36 4.94 -8.30
N VAL A 649 -20.88 5.06 -9.53
CA VAL A 649 -20.91 3.99 -10.53
C VAL A 649 -20.04 4.33 -11.75
N ARG A 650 -20.33 5.45 -12.45
CA ARG A 650 -19.64 5.88 -13.68
C ARG A 650 -19.85 7.36 -14.03
#